data_AF-A0A0U1LL26-F1
#
_entry.id   AF-A0A0U1LL26-F1
#
_cell.length_a   1.000
_cell.length_b   1.000
_cell.length_c   1.000
_cell.angle_alpha   90.00
_cell.angle_beta   90.00
_cell.angle_gamma   90.00
#
_symmetry.space_group_name_H-M   'P 1'
#
loop_
_entity.id
_entity.type
_entity.pdbx_description
1 polymer ?
#
loop_
_entity_poly.entity_id
_entity_poly.type
_entity_poly.pdbx_seq_one_letter_code
_entity_poly.pdbx_strand_id
1 'polypeptide(L)'
;MDRFNTQEMAAALPSSEQPKSRMDAEAAAVAREKGWVEPEKYDYAKYNAPPVKPVGEGPPTEGRPSESDLAWASDARKYEWKEEYGDVGPEDKDLEQMLFRSDFINRAGVKFENIKKIKVTAESTERPAPIVNFDDAGLHPVMLSNVRLCGYKVPTPIQAYSIPAVLKGHDLIAVAQTGSGKTAAFFIPVLSKLMGKAKKLAAPRPRITGPDFDSGAHGVVAEPLVVVIVPTRELAYQIFDEARRLCYRSMLRPCVVYGGGPVGSQINELRKGCDILIGTPGRLIDFIGKGNVLSMKRVKYTIIDEADELLQADWEQEFAQILSGADANEDADHCYMMFSATFNKECRQLARKYLASDHVRIRIGRAGSTHINIQQQIVYVNVELKKKCLYDLLLSMPPARTLIFVNTKAEADLVDDFLYNKGLPSTSIHSDRTQREREDAIRAFRTAEAPILVATAVSARGLDVKNVMHVINYDLPSADHGGIDEYVHRIGRTARIGNEGFATSLYTDNNSDIAPGMVKLLMEANQMIPDFLGEFKPEGDLEFHSDDTDAEGEDEMGDTNPENNGASHSASAEPAQSGQGWGGEDWGNDLNFSSSDIPNSCVSSSAIYRRVAVTMASLLGLALLLRASTVWGMMPNRMEKGDFIVDTFDSSPFNDLGFWHGAGESLAVEYSYDDESNFVELSPSDPDDNYHTMLSDSCFDLSDFEDMYLHVSFSGSSKFSISLYQSNGDCNPDRAPSPGNSDSVEASRYTVGEDIYVPLSHFYIDPTLASSIAFHGFYTHETVYLRSVEIVEEIPDDFEIPPKLPTGTLVLNCKRPDSFAFGIDDGDPQLAQEVMDILEDEGIKVTFFVVGQGLVDESTNLTRVYAEMLRRGHQVALHSYSHPKMEGLWTVNDIDAEIMDGYYAVEDLLGVQSRYFRPPYGTVGARMRQRLAALIGDPYIVNWSVDIEDWLWANSDHPEKQPEAFRRDVNRGGDIVVMHYLTSSTVQYFREVIQVARDTGKQIMRVDQCMMDPDAPPLPEEDETWDMQAQDILRVGY
;
A
#
# COMPACT_ATOMS: atom_id res chain seq x y z
N MET A 1 -46.36 -19.64 -27.20
CA MET A 1 -45.22 -20.12 -26.40
C MET A 1 -44.54 -21.24 -27.17
N ASP A 2 -43.78 -20.89 -28.20
CA ASP A 2 -42.76 -21.79 -28.72
C ASP A 2 -41.51 -21.62 -27.87
N ARG A 3 -40.89 -22.73 -27.46
CA ARG A 3 -39.62 -22.70 -26.72
C ARG A 3 -38.50 -22.40 -27.71
N PHE A 4 -37.52 -21.61 -27.26
CA PHE A 4 -36.37 -21.16 -28.04
C PHE A 4 -35.76 -22.25 -28.95
N ASN A 5 -35.62 -21.93 -30.24
CA ASN A 5 -34.90 -22.76 -31.19
C ASN A 5 -33.39 -22.55 -31.02
N THR A 6 -32.74 -23.44 -30.27
CA THR A 6 -31.30 -23.35 -29.95
C THR A 6 -30.37 -23.64 -31.12
N GLN A 7 -30.88 -24.07 -32.30
CA GLN A 7 -30.04 -24.44 -33.44
C GLN A 7 -29.61 -23.25 -34.31
N GLU A 8 -30.41 -22.19 -34.41
CA GLU A 8 -30.07 -21.03 -35.24
C GLU A 8 -28.99 -20.15 -34.58
N MET A 9 -29.01 -20.02 -33.25
CA MET A 9 -27.93 -19.38 -32.48
C MET A 9 -26.58 -20.12 -32.65
N ALA A 10 -26.60 -21.46 -32.57
CA ALA A 10 -25.40 -22.27 -32.75
C ALA A 10 -24.81 -22.21 -34.19
N ALA A 11 -25.65 -21.89 -35.18
CA ALA A 11 -25.24 -21.70 -36.58
C ALA A 11 -24.87 -20.24 -36.91
N ALA A 12 -25.28 -19.27 -36.08
CA ALA A 12 -25.00 -17.84 -36.23
C ALA A 12 -23.76 -17.38 -35.45
N LEU A 13 -23.23 -18.19 -34.54
CA LEU A 13 -21.88 -18.03 -34.02
C LEU A 13 -20.89 -18.15 -35.20
N PRO A 14 -20.10 -17.11 -35.54
CA PRO A 14 -18.96 -17.33 -36.42
C PRO A 14 -18.06 -18.37 -35.76
N SER A 15 -17.66 -19.40 -36.52
CA SER A 15 -16.59 -20.29 -36.09
C SER A 15 -15.41 -19.43 -35.66
N SER A 16 -14.88 -19.67 -34.46
CA SER A 16 -13.95 -18.77 -33.78
C SER A 16 -12.70 -18.46 -34.62
N GLU A 17 -12.79 -17.45 -35.47
CA GLU A 17 -11.66 -16.63 -35.82
C GLU A 17 -11.23 -15.96 -34.51
N GLN A 18 -9.96 -16.13 -34.18
CA GLN A 18 -9.38 -15.69 -32.91
C GLN A 18 -9.70 -14.20 -32.69
N PRO A 19 -9.95 -13.75 -31.44
CA PRO A 19 -10.10 -12.33 -31.16
C PRO A 19 -8.91 -11.60 -31.77
N LYS A 20 -9.17 -10.67 -32.70
CA LYS A 20 -8.11 -9.91 -33.37
C LYS A 20 -7.31 -9.21 -32.27
N SER A 21 -6.05 -9.60 -32.14
CA SER A 21 -5.20 -9.10 -31.08
C SER A 21 -5.14 -7.58 -31.15
N ARG A 22 -5.28 -6.90 -30.00
CA ARG A 22 -4.94 -5.47 -29.87
C ARG A 22 -3.43 -5.23 -30.12
N MET A 23 -2.64 -6.30 -30.14
CA MET A 23 -1.22 -6.29 -30.48
C MET A 23 -1.00 -5.86 -31.94
N ASP A 24 -0.24 -4.78 -32.10
CA ASP A 24 0.21 -4.23 -33.38
C ASP A 24 1.04 -5.27 -34.14
N ALA A 25 0.46 -5.80 -35.23
CA ALA A 25 1.06 -6.91 -35.98
C ALA A 25 2.38 -6.53 -36.68
N GLU A 26 2.58 -5.25 -37.02
CA GLU A 26 3.84 -4.77 -37.61
C GLU A 26 4.91 -4.64 -36.52
N ALA A 27 4.57 -4.03 -35.38
CA ALA A 27 5.45 -3.95 -34.21
C ALA A 27 5.86 -5.34 -33.69
N ALA A 28 4.89 -6.26 -33.58
CA ALA A 28 5.15 -7.63 -33.16
C ALA A 28 6.09 -8.36 -34.12
N ALA A 29 5.91 -8.20 -35.44
CA ALA A 29 6.80 -8.77 -36.46
C ALA A 29 8.23 -8.21 -36.36
N VAL A 30 8.39 -6.91 -36.12
CA VAL A 30 9.71 -6.29 -35.85
C VAL A 30 10.33 -6.85 -34.57
N ALA A 31 9.55 -7.03 -33.50
CA ALA A 31 10.01 -7.68 -32.27
C ALA A 31 10.47 -9.14 -32.52
N ARG A 32 9.78 -9.88 -33.42
CA ARG A 32 10.19 -11.24 -33.84
C ARG A 32 11.51 -11.22 -34.60
N GLU A 33 11.68 -10.31 -35.56
CA GLU A 33 12.92 -10.16 -36.34
C GLU A 33 14.12 -9.82 -35.44
N LYS A 34 13.87 -9.03 -34.39
CA LYS A 34 14.86 -8.71 -33.35
C LYS A 34 15.13 -9.87 -32.38
N GLY A 35 14.30 -10.92 -32.37
CA GLY A 35 14.50 -12.15 -31.60
C GLY A 35 13.83 -12.20 -30.23
N TRP A 36 12.87 -11.32 -29.93
CA TRP A 36 12.10 -11.39 -28.69
C TRP A 36 11.17 -12.62 -28.66
N VAL A 37 10.91 -13.17 -27.46
CA VAL A 37 9.94 -14.28 -27.24
C VAL A 37 8.50 -13.77 -27.31
N GLU A 38 7.54 -14.66 -27.58
CA GLU A 38 6.13 -14.26 -27.81
C GLU A 38 5.50 -13.83 -26.48
N PRO A 39 4.78 -12.70 -26.42
CA PRO A 39 4.12 -12.29 -25.18
C PRO A 39 3.06 -13.32 -24.80
N GLU A 40 3.20 -13.94 -23.63
CA GLU A 40 2.17 -14.82 -23.09
C GLU A 40 1.04 -13.98 -22.50
N LYS A 41 -0.20 -14.28 -22.89
CA LYS A 41 -1.37 -13.60 -22.32
C LYS A 41 -1.52 -14.00 -20.85
N TYR A 42 -1.64 -13.01 -19.97
CA TYR A 42 -1.91 -13.25 -18.56
C TYR A 42 -3.24 -13.99 -18.36
N ASP A 43 -3.19 -15.19 -17.78
CA ASP A 43 -4.36 -16.04 -17.56
C ASP A 43 -5.04 -15.71 -16.23
N TYR A 44 -5.84 -14.65 -16.23
CA TYR A 44 -6.65 -14.25 -15.07
C TYR A 44 -7.58 -15.38 -14.56
N ALA A 45 -8.00 -16.32 -15.41
CA ALA A 45 -8.86 -17.43 -15.00
C ALA A 45 -8.13 -18.46 -14.13
N LYS A 46 -6.80 -18.59 -14.25
CA LYS A 46 -5.95 -19.40 -13.35
C LYS A 46 -5.97 -18.89 -11.89
N TYR A 47 -6.30 -17.61 -11.69
CA TYR A 47 -6.25 -16.93 -10.40
C TYR A 47 -7.62 -16.76 -9.74
N ASN A 48 -8.68 -16.65 -10.55
CA ASN A 48 -10.06 -16.60 -10.07
C ASN A 48 -10.68 -17.99 -9.79
N ALA A 49 -9.95 -19.07 -10.09
CA ALA A 49 -10.38 -20.43 -9.77
C ALA A 49 -10.23 -20.74 -8.27
N PRO A 50 -11.25 -21.34 -7.60
CA PRO A 50 -11.14 -21.74 -6.21
C PRO A 50 -10.00 -22.76 -6.01
N PRO A 51 -9.32 -22.76 -4.85
CA PRO A 51 -8.13 -23.57 -4.64
C PRO A 51 -8.43 -25.06 -4.86
N VAL A 52 -7.75 -25.64 -5.85
CA VAL A 52 -7.86 -27.07 -6.17
C VAL A 52 -7.53 -27.87 -4.92
N LYS A 53 -8.51 -28.62 -4.41
CA LYS A 53 -8.30 -29.52 -3.26
C LYS A 53 -7.11 -30.45 -3.55
N PRO A 54 -6.18 -30.66 -2.60
CA PRO A 54 -5.08 -31.58 -2.80
C PRO A 54 -5.63 -32.95 -3.22
N VAL A 55 -5.15 -33.46 -4.35
CA VAL A 55 -5.68 -34.68 -4.97
C VAL A 55 -5.52 -35.84 -4.00
N GLY A 56 -6.66 -36.42 -3.59
CA GLY A 56 -6.70 -37.57 -2.72
C GLY A 56 -6.05 -38.81 -3.35
N GLU A 57 -5.62 -39.73 -2.50
CA GLU A 57 -4.86 -40.94 -2.80
C GLU A 57 -5.34 -41.68 -4.06
N GLY A 58 -4.61 -41.53 -5.16
CA GLY A 58 -4.75 -42.29 -6.40
C GLY A 58 -3.39 -42.90 -6.82
N PRO A 59 -3.36 -44.03 -7.54
CA PRO A 59 -2.11 -44.65 -7.97
C PRO A 59 -1.37 -43.73 -8.96
N PRO A 60 -0.02 -43.71 -8.92
CA PRO A 60 0.75 -42.71 -9.65
C PRO A 60 0.63 -42.89 -11.17
N THR A 61 0.05 -41.90 -11.84
CA THR A 61 0.14 -41.75 -13.30
C THR A 61 1.51 -41.17 -13.68
N GLU A 62 2.07 -41.66 -14.78
CA GLU A 62 3.38 -41.21 -15.28
C GLU A 62 3.31 -39.82 -15.92
N GLY A 63 3.32 -38.79 -15.08
CA GLY A 63 3.41 -37.38 -15.47
C GLY A 63 3.84 -36.54 -14.27
N ARG A 64 5.14 -36.23 -14.18
CA ARG A 64 5.66 -35.39 -13.09
C ARG A 64 5.26 -33.93 -13.35
N PRO A 65 4.75 -33.19 -12.34
CA PRO A 65 4.39 -31.79 -12.52
C PRO A 65 5.62 -30.93 -12.83
N SER A 66 5.42 -29.92 -13.66
CA SER A 66 6.40 -28.89 -14.00
C SER A 66 6.34 -27.76 -12.95
N GLU A 67 7.35 -26.86 -12.91
CA GLU A 67 7.37 -25.69 -12.01
C GLU A 67 6.18 -24.73 -12.25
N SER A 68 5.47 -24.90 -13.38
CA SER A 68 4.21 -24.22 -13.75
C SER A 68 2.97 -24.61 -12.92
N ASP A 69 3.00 -25.78 -12.26
CA ASP A 69 1.81 -26.52 -11.84
C ASP A 69 1.61 -26.58 -10.31
N LEU A 70 1.61 -25.40 -9.66
CA LEU A 70 1.29 -25.09 -8.23
C LEU A 70 2.49 -25.00 -7.25
N ALA A 71 2.63 -23.83 -6.60
CA ALA A 71 2.76 -23.62 -5.14
C ALA A 71 3.11 -22.15 -4.82
N TRP A 72 2.85 -21.67 -3.59
CA TRP A 72 3.38 -20.37 -3.12
C TRP A 72 4.87 -20.48 -2.80
N ALA A 73 5.64 -19.39 -2.86
CA ALA A 73 7.08 -19.46 -2.60
C ALA A 73 7.45 -19.99 -1.19
N SER A 74 6.57 -19.84 -0.20
CA SER A 74 6.69 -20.44 1.14
C SER A 74 6.70 -21.97 1.15
N ASP A 75 6.03 -22.61 0.19
CA ASP A 75 5.85 -24.06 0.09
C ASP A 75 6.96 -24.73 -0.76
N ALA A 76 7.91 -23.95 -1.29
CA ALA A 76 8.92 -24.44 -2.24
C ALA A 76 9.75 -25.60 -1.69
N ARG A 77 9.80 -26.71 -2.45
CA ARG A 77 10.42 -27.99 -2.03
C ARG A 77 11.83 -27.77 -1.49
N LYS A 78 12.09 -28.32 -0.30
CA LYS A 78 13.36 -28.25 0.43
C LYS A 78 13.82 -29.63 0.87
N TYR A 79 15.05 -29.72 1.37
CA TYR A 79 15.64 -31.00 1.75
C TYR A 79 15.07 -31.44 3.11
N GLU A 80 14.09 -32.35 3.10
CA GLU A 80 13.53 -32.92 4.34
C GLU A 80 14.41 -34.06 4.86
N TRP A 81 15.27 -33.72 5.84
CA TRP A 81 16.18 -34.65 6.48
C TRP A 81 15.46 -35.63 7.43
N LYS A 82 16.02 -36.83 7.59
CA LYS A 82 15.53 -37.88 8.50
C LYS A 82 16.62 -38.43 9.41
N GLU A 83 16.23 -38.87 10.61
CA GLU A 83 17.13 -39.47 11.62
C GLU A 83 17.99 -40.63 11.08
N GLU A 84 17.43 -41.43 10.16
CA GLU A 84 18.10 -42.57 9.53
C GLU A 84 19.29 -42.19 8.63
N TYR A 85 19.42 -40.92 8.22
CA TYR A 85 20.49 -40.45 7.34
C TYR A 85 21.81 -40.12 8.07
N GLY A 86 21.77 -39.92 9.40
CA GLY A 86 22.94 -39.44 10.15
C GLY A 86 23.32 -37.99 9.80
N ASP A 87 24.60 -37.64 9.96
CA ASP A 87 25.05 -36.23 9.87
C ASP A 87 24.97 -35.60 8.47
N VAL A 88 24.89 -36.41 7.41
CA VAL A 88 24.82 -35.95 6.02
C VAL A 88 23.75 -36.74 5.26
N GLY A 89 22.78 -36.03 4.69
CA GLY A 89 21.72 -36.63 3.88
C GLY A 89 22.22 -37.32 2.60
N PRO A 90 21.54 -38.37 2.11
CA PRO A 90 21.75 -38.93 0.78
C PRO A 90 21.39 -37.92 -0.33
N GLU A 91 21.88 -38.15 -1.53
CA GLU A 91 21.61 -37.28 -2.69
C GLU A 91 20.18 -37.45 -3.21
N ASP A 92 19.44 -36.35 -3.28
CA ASP A 92 18.13 -36.24 -3.93
C ASP A 92 18.36 -35.61 -5.30
N LYS A 93 18.43 -36.43 -6.34
CA LYS A 93 18.81 -35.98 -7.70
C LYS A 93 17.82 -34.97 -8.29
N ASP A 94 16.53 -35.15 -8.03
CA ASP A 94 15.48 -34.27 -8.54
C ASP A 94 15.57 -32.89 -7.86
N LEU A 95 15.79 -32.88 -6.54
CA LEU A 95 15.99 -31.63 -5.78
C LEU A 95 17.33 -30.96 -6.09
N GLU A 96 18.41 -31.73 -6.31
CA GLU A 96 19.70 -31.17 -6.71
C GLU A 96 19.63 -30.50 -8.08
N GLN A 97 18.92 -31.11 -9.03
CA GLN A 97 18.69 -30.54 -10.34
C GLN A 97 17.90 -29.23 -10.25
N MET A 98 16.83 -29.21 -9.45
CA MET A 98 16.03 -28.01 -9.16
C MET A 98 16.86 -26.88 -8.51
N LEU A 99 17.67 -27.18 -7.49
CA LEU A 99 18.38 -26.18 -6.72
C LEU A 99 19.65 -25.64 -7.41
N PHE A 100 20.40 -26.49 -8.12
CA PHE A 100 21.78 -26.20 -8.57
C PHE A 100 22.03 -26.39 -10.07
N ARG A 101 21.07 -26.89 -10.85
CA ARG A 101 21.28 -27.20 -12.29
C ARG A 101 20.30 -26.50 -13.22
N SER A 102 19.63 -25.44 -12.79
CA SER A 102 18.86 -24.58 -13.68
C SER A 102 19.79 -23.70 -14.53
N ASP A 103 19.42 -23.49 -15.80
CA ASP A 103 20.19 -22.66 -16.74
C ASP A 103 20.21 -21.17 -16.34
N PHE A 104 19.40 -20.79 -15.34
CA PHE A 104 19.22 -19.44 -14.82
C PHE A 104 20.17 -19.05 -13.66
N ILE A 105 21.15 -19.89 -13.32
CA ILE A 105 22.12 -19.61 -12.24
C ILE A 105 23.18 -18.59 -12.71
N ASN A 106 23.29 -17.47 -11.97
CA ASN A 106 24.36 -16.47 -12.17
C ASN A 106 25.74 -17.14 -12.08
N ARG A 107 26.48 -17.15 -13.19
CA ARG A 107 27.89 -17.53 -13.22
C ARG A 107 28.73 -16.26 -13.12
N ALA A 108 29.84 -16.32 -12.38
CA ALA A 108 30.73 -15.18 -12.22
C ALA A 108 31.26 -14.69 -13.59
N GLY A 109 31.13 -13.38 -13.82
CA GLY A 109 31.44 -12.76 -15.11
C GLY A 109 32.94 -12.62 -15.40
N VAL A 110 33.25 -12.32 -16.66
CA VAL A 110 34.63 -12.24 -17.18
C VAL A 110 35.47 -11.17 -16.46
N LYS A 111 34.83 -10.12 -15.89
CA LYS A 111 35.50 -9.02 -15.17
C LYS A 111 35.60 -9.23 -13.65
N PHE A 112 35.47 -10.45 -13.13
CA PHE A 112 35.61 -10.73 -11.69
C PHE A 112 36.96 -10.26 -11.08
N GLU A 113 38.03 -10.16 -11.88
CA GLU A 113 39.30 -9.59 -11.40
C GLU A 113 39.25 -8.11 -11.04
N ASN A 114 38.33 -7.33 -11.63
CA ASN A 114 38.18 -5.92 -11.29
C ASN A 114 37.57 -5.76 -9.89
N ILE A 115 36.66 -6.64 -9.49
CA ILE A 115 36.08 -6.67 -8.15
C ILE A 115 37.17 -6.89 -7.07
N LYS A 116 38.21 -7.68 -7.37
CA LYS A 116 39.36 -7.87 -6.46
C LYS A 116 40.25 -6.64 -6.28
N LYS A 117 40.11 -5.60 -7.11
CA LYS A 117 40.90 -4.34 -7.02
C LYS A 117 40.19 -3.27 -6.18
N ILE A 118 38.95 -3.50 -5.77
CA ILE A 118 38.18 -2.54 -4.95
C ILE A 118 38.84 -2.43 -3.56
N LYS A 119 39.01 -1.20 -3.08
CA LYS A 119 39.53 -0.91 -1.73
C LYS A 119 38.60 -1.51 -0.67
N VAL A 120 39.16 -2.32 0.23
CA VAL A 120 38.44 -2.86 1.39
C VAL A 120 38.99 -2.25 2.68
N THR A 121 38.11 -1.55 3.39
CA THR A 121 38.37 -1.07 4.75
C THR A 121 37.75 -2.06 5.73
N ALA A 122 38.50 -2.45 6.75
CA ALA A 122 38.03 -3.30 7.83
C ALA A 122 38.48 -2.66 9.16
N GLU A 123 37.50 -2.12 9.88
CA GLU A 123 37.61 -1.45 11.18
C GLU A 123 37.19 -2.46 12.26
N SER A 124 38.07 -2.74 13.22
CA SER A 124 37.86 -3.76 14.25
C SER A 124 39.05 -3.79 15.23
N THR A 125 38.83 -4.22 16.48
CA THR A 125 39.89 -4.42 17.48
C THR A 125 40.96 -5.44 17.03
N GLU A 126 40.56 -6.51 16.34
CA GLU A 126 41.48 -7.46 15.69
C GLU A 126 41.06 -7.69 14.23
N ARG A 127 41.81 -7.12 13.27
CA ARG A 127 41.46 -7.22 11.85
C ARG A 127 41.43 -8.68 11.37
N PRO A 128 40.28 -9.20 10.90
CA PRO A 128 40.21 -10.57 10.39
C PRO A 128 41.05 -10.71 9.12
N ALA A 129 41.87 -11.76 9.08
CA ALA A 129 42.65 -12.11 7.90
C ALA A 129 41.72 -12.61 6.78
N PRO A 130 41.73 -12.02 5.58
CA PRO A 130 40.81 -12.41 4.52
C PRO A 130 41.16 -13.78 3.94
N ILE A 131 40.14 -14.58 3.64
CA ILE A 131 40.29 -15.86 2.94
C ILE A 131 40.48 -15.65 1.43
N VAL A 132 41.29 -16.49 0.78
CA VAL A 132 41.54 -16.44 -0.68
C VAL A 132 40.66 -17.44 -1.43
N ASN A 133 40.44 -18.62 -0.85
CA ASN A 133 39.54 -19.67 -1.38
C ASN A 133 38.58 -20.13 -0.28
N PHE A 134 37.43 -20.70 -0.65
CA PHE A 134 36.47 -21.26 0.32
C PHE A 134 37.03 -22.47 1.06
N ASP A 135 37.93 -23.23 0.43
CA ASP A 135 38.62 -24.37 1.03
C ASP A 135 39.51 -23.98 2.22
N ASP A 136 40.06 -22.76 2.22
CA ASP A 136 40.95 -22.24 3.27
C ASP A 136 40.18 -21.75 4.51
N ALA A 137 38.85 -21.64 4.42
CA ALA A 137 38.02 -21.01 5.44
C ALA A 137 37.55 -21.95 6.57
N GLY A 138 37.95 -23.23 6.57
CA GLY A 138 37.58 -24.18 7.62
C GLY A 138 36.09 -24.52 7.68
N LEU A 139 35.39 -24.48 6.54
CA LEU A 139 33.96 -24.74 6.44
C LEU A 139 33.61 -26.22 6.69
N HIS A 140 32.40 -26.46 7.19
CA HIS A 140 31.84 -27.80 7.31
C HIS A 140 31.78 -28.51 5.94
N PRO A 141 32.11 -29.82 5.81
CA PRO A 141 32.19 -30.49 4.51
C PRO A 141 30.92 -30.40 3.65
N VAL A 142 29.74 -30.42 4.27
CA VAL A 142 28.45 -30.23 3.56
C VAL A 142 28.33 -28.81 3.01
N MET A 143 28.70 -27.79 3.78
CA MET A 143 28.70 -26.40 3.32
C MET A 143 29.68 -26.22 2.14
N LEU A 144 30.90 -26.73 2.24
CA LEU A 144 31.89 -26.66 1.16
C LEU A 144 31.40 -27.39 -0.11
N SER A 145 30.67 -28.51 0.04
CA SER A 145 30.01 -29.19 -1.07
C SER A 145 28.92 -28.32 -1.71
N ASN A 146 28.06 -27.70 -0.91
CA ASN A 146 26.95 -26.86 -1.40
C ASN A 146 27.46 -25.59 -2.08
N VAL A 147 28.51 -24.94 -1.54
CA VAL A 147 29.22 -23.81 -2.17
C VAL A 147 29.77 -24.19 -3.55
N ARG A 148 30.35 -25.40 -3.69
CA ARG A 148 30.81 -25.93 -4.99
C ARG A 148 29.64 -26.25 -5.94
N LEU A 149 28.52 -26.76 -5.45
CA LEU A 149 27.30 -27.01 -6.24
C LEU A 149 26.65 -25.70 -6.73
N CYS A 150 26.68 -24.62 -5.94
CA CYS A 150 26.30 -23.27 -6.38
C CYS A 150 27.27 -22.68 -7.44
N GLY A 151 28.40 -23.34 -7.72
CA GLY A 151 29.41 -22.86 -8.66
C GLY A 151 30.31 -21.75 -8.12
N TYR A 152 30.32 -21.51 -6.81
CA TYR A 152 31.09 -20.45 -6.16
C TYR A 152 32.58 -20.86 -6.08
N LYS A 153 33.37 -20.41 -7.06
CA LYS A 153 34.79 -20.79 -7.20
C LYS A 153 35.72 -20.05 -6.24
N VAL A 154 35.45 -18.77 -5.98
CA VAL A 154 36.27 -17.88 -5.16
C VAL A 154 35.37 -16.91 -4.40
N PRO A 155 35.71 -16.53 -3.15
CA PRO A 155 34.93 -15.56 -2.38
C PRO A 155 34.98 -14.18 -3.03
N THR A 156 33.87 -13.42 -2.92
CA THR A 156 33.84 -11.99 -3.21
C THR A 156 34.56 -11.20 -2.10
N PRO A 157 34.92 -9.91 -2.31
CA PRO A 157 35.60 -9.11 -1.30
C PRO A 157 34.86 -9.03 0.04
N ILE A 158 33.52 -8.91 0.05
CA ILE A 158 32.76 -8.91 1.29
C ILE A 158 32.83 -10.29 1.98
N GLN A 159 32.60 -11.38 1.24
CA GLN A 159 32.70 -12.75 1.74
C GLN A 159 34.09 -13.06 2.32
N ALA A 160 35.16 -12.58 1.68
CA ALA A 160 36.53 -12.85 2.07
C ALA A 160 36.86 -12.37 3.50
N TYR A 161 36.24 -11.28 3.96
CA TYR A 161 36.43 -10.74 5.31
C TYR A 161 35.28 -11.11 6.26
N SER A 162 34.02 -11.16 5.80
CA SER A 162 32.86 -11.51 6.64
C SER A 162 32.90 -12.96 7.11
N ILE A 163 33.29 -13.91 6.24
CA ILE A 163 33.37 -15.34 6.61
C ILE A 163 34.28 -15.58 7.82
N PRO A 164 35.57 -15.14 7.84
CA PRO A 164 36.42 -15.32 9.02
C PRO A 164 35.94 -14.52 10.25
N ALA A 165 35.35 -13.33 10.09
CA ALA A 165 34.81 -12.56 11.21
C ALA A 165 33.67 -13.32 11.93
N VAL A 166 32.68 -13.79 11.17
CA VAL A 166 31.53 -14.55 11.69
C VAL A 166 31.98 -15.92 12.21
N LEU A 167 32.99 -16.56 11.61
CA LEU A 167 33.55 -17.81 12.14
C LEU A 167 34.28 -17.64 13.47
N LYS A 168 34.91 -16.48 13.74
CA LYS A 168 35.39 -16.14 15.09
C LYS A 168 34.24 -15.88 16.07
N GLY A 169 33.13 -15.32 15.58
CA GLY A 169 31.94 -15.02 16.38
C GLY A 169 31.84 -13.56 16.80
N HIS A 170 32.45 -12.64 16.05
CA HIS A 170 32.20 -11.21 16.21
C HIS A 170 30.91 -10.81 15.52
N ASP A 171 30.23 -9.83 16.12
CA ASP A 171 29.21 -9.04 15.43
C ASP A 171 29.79 -8.35 14.21
N LEU A 172 28.94 -8.10 13.21
CA LEU A 172 29.37 -7.68 11.88
C LEU A 172 28.50 -6.54 11.32
N ILE A 173 29.14 -5.47 10.90
CA ILE A 173 28.57 -4.45 10.00
C ILE A 173 29.22 -4.63 8.62
N ALA A 174 28.41 -4.84 7.61
CA ALA A 174 28.85 -5.15 6.24
C ALA A 174 28.22 -4.18 5.23
N VAL A 175 28.97 -3.12 4.92
CA VAL A 175 28.57 -2.08 3.95
C VAL A 175 29.14 -2.44 2.58
N ALA A 176 28.28 -2.88 1.67
CA ALA A 176 28.64 -3.27 0.33
C ALA A 176 27.46 -3.13 -0.65
N GLN A 177 27.78 -2.69 -1.88
CA GLN A 177 26.83 -2.58 -2.99
C GLN A 177 26.02 -3.87 -3.21
N THR A 178 24.80 -3.73 -3.72
CA THR A 178 23.95 -4.88 -4.07
C THR A 178 24.60 -5.76 -5.15
N GLY A 179 24.33 -7.06 -5.14
CA GLY A 179 25.01 -8.02 -6.03
C GLY A 179 26.48 -8.34 -5.68
N SER A 180 27.03 -7.81 -4.56
CA SER A 180 28.37 -8.15 -4.05
C SER A 180 28.47 -9.51 -3.35
N GLY A 181 27.35 -10.20 -3.14
CA GLY A 181 27.29 -11.53 -2.50
C GLY A 181 27.06 -11.52 -0.98
N LYS A 182 26.40 -10.48 -0.44
CA LYS A 182 26.05 -10.31 0.99
C LYS A 182 25.38 -11.55 1.61
N THR A 183 24.35 -12.10 0.95
CA THR A 183 23.58 -13.26 1.44
C THR A 183 24.44 -14.49 1.73
N ALA A 184 25.37 -14.83 0.83
CA ALA A 184 26.32 -15.90 1.05
C ALA A 184 27.40 -15.55 2.09
N ALA A 185 27.70 -14.26 2.30
CA ALA A 185 28.67 -13.80 3.30
C ALA A 185 28.20 -14.05 4.74
N PHE A 186 26.89 -13.99 5.03
CA PHE A 186 26.34 -14.40 6.33
C PHE A 186 25.96 -15.88 6.39
N PHE A 187 25.32 -16.45 5.36
CA PHE A 187 24.84 -17.84 5.47
C PHE A 187 25.97 -18.87 5.50
N ILE A 188 27.00 -18.75 4.66
CA ILE A 188 28.11 -19.73 4.62
C ILE A 188 28.74 -19.95 6.01
N PRO A 189 29.17 -18.92 6.77
CA PRO A 189 29.81 -19.11 8.07
C PRO A 189 28.82 -19.51 9.17
N VAL A 190 27.61 -18.91 9.22
CA VAL A 190 26.57 -19.25 10.23
C VAL A 190 26.12 -20.69 10.08
N LEU A 191 25.70 -21.09 8.88
CA LEU A 191 25.21 -22.44 8.63
C LEU A 191 26.32 -23.49 8.78
N SER A 192 27.56 -23.17 8.39
CA SER A 192 28.72 -24.03 8.65
C SER A 192 28.93 -24.30 10.15
N LYS A 193 28.89 -23.24 10.99
CA LYS A 193 28.95 -23.36 12.47
C LYS A 193 27.81 -24.21 13.03
N LEU A 194 26.59 -24.01 12.54
CA LEU A 194 25.41 -24.73 13.01
C LEU A 194 25.42 -26.21 12.59
N MET A 195 25.83 -26.54 11.36
CA MET A 195 25.95 -27.92 10.89
C MET A 195 26.87 -28.76 11.81
N GLY A 196 28.03 -28.23 12.19
CA GLY A 196 28.96 -28.90 13.11
C GLY A 196 28.42 -29.12 14.54
N LYS A 197 27.28 -28.50 14.89
CA LYS A 197 26.61 -28.62 16.20
C LYS A 197 25.16 -29.13 16.09
N ALA A 198 24.68 -29.50 14.89
CA ALA A 198 23.25 -29.63 14.59
C ALA A 198 22.53 -30.61 15.52
N LYS A 199 23.09 -31.80 15.79
CA LYS A 199 22.51 -32.78 16.73
C LYS A 199 22.39 -32.29 18.17
N LYS A 200 23.25 -31.36 18.62
CA LYS A 200 23.18 -30.75 19.96
C LYS A 200 22.18 -29.60 20.02
N LEU A 201 21.98 -28.90 18.91
CA LEU A 201 21.13 -27.72 18.80
C LEU A 201 19.75 -27.99 18.19
N ALA A 202 19.44 -29.23 17.81
CA ALA A 202 18.20 -29.60 17.15
C ALA A 202 16.98 -29.32 18.04
N ALA A 203 16.00 -28.59 17.48
CA ALA A 203 14.66 -28.52 18.06
C ALA A 203 13.96 -29.89 18.00
N PRO A 204 12.95 -30.15 18.86
CA PRO A 204 11.98 -31.22 18.61
C PRO A 204 11.36 -31.03 17.22
N ARG A 205 11.27 -32.11 16.43
CA ARG A 205 10.59 -32.08 15.12
C ARG A 205 9.65 -33.27 14.97
N PRO A 206 8.50 -33.10 14.32
CA PRO A 206 7.64 -34.22 13.97
C PRO A 206 8.28 -35.11 12.90
N ARG A 207 7.80 -36.34 12.78
CA ARG A 207 8.17 -37.25 11.69
C ARG A 207 7.39 -36.90 10.43
N ILE A 208 7.90 -35.93 9.67
CA ILE A 208 7.27 -35.33 8.48
C ILE A 208 6.96 -36.37 7.38
N THR A 209 7.70 -37.48 7.29
CA THR A 209 7.61 -38.46 6.19
C THR A 209 6.87 -39.76 6.55
N GLY A 210 6.01 -39.75 7.57
CA GLY A 210 5.07 -40.84 7.85
C GLY A 210 3.69 -40.55 7.24
N PRO A 211 2.85 -41.55 6.95
CA PRO A 211 1.48 -41.34 6.47
C PRO A 211 0.57 -40.66 7.52
N ASP A 212 1.02 -40.57 8.78
CA ASP A 212 0.23 -40.11 9.92
C ASP A 212 0.57 -38.66 10.39
N PHE A 213 1.21 -37.82 9.55
CA PHE A 213 1.50 -36.43 9.94
C PHE A 213 0.28 -35.50 9.78
N ASP A 214 -0.51 -35.37 10.86
CA ASP A 214 -1.48 -34.29 11.03
C ASP A 214 -0.82 -33.05 11.68
N SER A 215 -0.92 -31.89 11.04
CA SER A 215 -0.39 -30.62 11.55
C SER A 215 -1.18 -30.04 12.72
N GLY A 216 -2.40 -30.53 12.97
CA GLY A 216 -3.21 -30.22 14.14
C GLY A 216 -2.78 -31.02 15.38
N ALA A 217 -2.50 -32.31 15.23
CA ALA A 217 -2.12 -33.20 16.33
C ALA A 217 -0.61 -33.27 16.61
N HIS A 218 0.24 -33.16 15.58
CA HIS A 218 1.69 -33.43 15.66
C HIS A 218 2.58 -32.19 15.42
N GLY A 219 2.00 -30.99 15.26
CA GLY A 219 2.75 -29.76 15.05
C GLY A 219 3.60 -29.34 16.27
N VAL A 220 4.79 -28.80 16.02
CA VAL A 220 5.65 -28.18 17.05
C VAL A 220 5.61 -26.65 16.98
N VAL A 221 6.00 -25.98 18.06
CA VAL A 221 6.32 -24.54 18.01
C VAL A 221 7.64 -24.37 17.25
N ALA A 222 7.70 -23.43 16.31
CA ALA A 222 8.94 -23.08 15.63
C ALA A 222 9.87 -22.30 16.57
N GLU A 223 11.12 -22.76 16.68
CA GLU A 223 12.16 -22.15 17.53
C GLU A 223 13.46 -21.97 16.72
N PRO A 224 13.54 -20.95 15.85
CA PRO A 224 14.69 -20.75 14.98
C PRO A 224 15.98 -20.46 15.75
N LEU A 225 17.11 -20.91 15.21
CA LEU A 225 18.47 -20.58 15.66
C LEU A 225 19.00 -19.32 14.93
N VAL A 226 18.47 -19.04 13.74
CA VAL A 226 18.81 -17.89 12.90
C VAL A 226 17.52 -17.18 12.51
N VAL A 227 17.46 -15.87 12.68
CA VAL A 227 16.44 -15.01 12.06
C VAL A 227 17.09 -14.07 11.05
N VAL A 228 16.46 -13.92 9.89
CA VAL A 228 16.83 -12.93 8.87
C VAL A 228 15.65 -12.00 8.65
N ILE A 229 15.81 -10.73 9.02
CA ILE A 229 14.83 -9.66 8.88
C ILE A 229 15.12 -8.91 7.59
N VAL A 230 14.09 -8.68 6.77
CA VAL A 230 14.19 -8.08 5.43
C VAL A 230 13.03 -7.13 5.15
N PRO A 231 13.24 -6.03 4.39
CA PRO A 231 12.18 -5.04 4.13
C PRO A 231 11.07 -5.57 3.21
N THR A 232 11.41 -6.34 2.17
CA THR A 232 10.45 -6.74 1.13
C THR A 232 10.15 -8.24 1.13
N ARG A 233 8.91 -8.58 0.74
CA ARG A 233 8.40 -9.95 0.64
C ARG A 233 9.19 -10.74 -0.40
N GLU A 234 9.62 -10.05 -1.44
CA GLU A 234 10.38 -10.57 -2.57
C GLU A 234 11.81 -10.95 -2.17
N LEU A 235 12.49 -10.09 -1.40
CA LEU A 235 13.80 -10.39 -0.83
C LEU A 235 13.72 -11.56 0.16
N ALA A 236 12.61 -11.72 0.90
CA ALA A 236 12.41 -12.83 1.82
C ALA A 236 12.43 -14.19 1.12
N TYR A 237 11.64 -14.39 0.05
CA TYR A 237 11.62 -15.68 -0.65
C TYR A 237 12.95 -15.95 -1.39
N GLN A 238 13.63 -14.90 -1.86
CA GLN A 238 14.93 -14.99 -2.53
C GLN A 238 16.04 -15.47 -1.59
N ILE A 239 16.13 -14.90 -0.38
CA ILE A 239 17.07 -15.33 0.65
C ILE A 239 16.72 -16.75 1.12
N PHE A 240 15.42 -17.10 1.19
CA PHE A 240 14.97 -18.46 1.46
C PHE A 240 15.38 -19.49 0.38
N ASP A 241 15.32 -19.13 -0.90
CA ASP A 241 15.80 -19.96 -2.01
C ASP A 241 17.32 -20.21 -1.93
N GLU A 242 18.10 -19.22 -1.51
CA GLU A 242 19.53 -19.40 -1.25
C GLU A 242 19.80 -20.23 0.03
N ALA A 243 19.01 -20.03 1.09
CA ALA A 243 19.07 -20.87 2.28
C ALA A 243 18.76 -22.34 1.95
N ARG A 244 17.80 -22.62 1.05
CA ARG A 244 17.48 -23.98 0.56
C ARG A 244 18.67 -24.64 -0.15
N ARG A 245 19.43 -23.89 -0.97
CA ARG A 245 20.69 -24.38 -1.57
C ARG A 245 21.73 -24.70 -0.50
N LEU A 246 22.03 -23.73 0.37
CA LEU A 246 23.11 -23.86 1.35
C LEU A 246 22.81 -24.90 2.43
N CYS A 247 21.53 -25.20 2.71
CA CYS A 247 21.09 -26.26 3.63
C CYS A 247 20.92 -27.65 2.99
N TYR A 248 21.11 -27.81 1.68
CA TYR A 248 20.95 -29.10 0.99
C TYR A 248 21.78 -30.21 1.66
N ARG A 249 21.16 -31.39 1.85
CA ARG A 249 21.74 -32.56 2.55
C ARG A 249 22.16 -32.33 4.02
N SER A 250 21.79 -31.21 4.63
CA SER A 250 22.04 -30.94 6.06
C SER A 250 20.81 -31.24 6.93
N MET A 251 20.99 -31.18 8.25
CA MET A 251 19.89 -31.23 9.21
C MET A 251 19.10 -29.92 9.31
N LEU A 252 19.58 -28.81 8.76
CA LEU A 252 18.98 -27.48 8.97
C LEU A 252 17.80 -27.27 8.02
N ARG A 253 16.66 -26.83 8.56
CA ARG A 253 15.39 -26.62 7.86
C ARG A 253 15.06 -25.12 7.81
N PRO A 254 15.19 -24.48 6.64
CA PRO A 254 14.76 -23.10 6.46
C PRO A 254 13.23 -23.00 6.28
N CYS A 255 12.66 -21.88 6.73
CA CYS A 255 11.30 -21.44 6.46
C CYS A 255 11.29 -19.94 6.15
N VAL A 256 10.23 -19.47 5.47
CA VAL A 256 10.04 -18.07 5.11
C VAL A 256 8.62 -17.62 5.46
N VAL A 257 8.48 -16.41 5.99
CA VAL A 257 7.19 -15.83 6.38
C VAL A 257 7.09 -14.37 5.94
N TYR A 258 6.02 -14.03 5.24
CA TYR A 258 5.81 -12.69 4.66
C TYR A 258 4.32 -12.38 4.47
N GLY A 259 3.97 -11.09 4.49
CA GLY A 259 2.61 -10.59 4.25
C GLY A 259 2.07 -10.96 2.86
N GLY A 260 0.73 -10.91 2.67
CA GLY A 260 0.09 -11.22 1.39
C GLY A 260 0.06 -12.71 0.99
N GLY A 261 0.93 -13.56 1.55
CA GLY A 261 0.87 -15.01 1.37
C GLY A 261 -0.05 -15.73 2.39
N PRO A 262 -0.63 -16.89 2.05
CA PRO A 262 -1.60 -17.59 2.89
C PRO A 262 -1.05 -17.99 4.27
N VAL A 263 -1.68 -17.46 5.31
CA VAL A 263 -1.27 -17.67 6.71
C VAL A 263 -1.24 -19.16 7.08
N GLY A 264 -2.24 -19.94 6.64
CA GLY A 264 -2.33 -21.37 6.95
C GLY A 264 -1.17 -22.21 6.41
N SER A 265 -0.66 -21.91 5.20
CA SER A 265 0.51 -22.59 4.61
C SER A 265 1.76 -22.27 5.43
N GLN A 266 2.01 -20.99 5.73
CA GLN A 266 3.18 -20.57 6.49
C GLN A 266 3.19 -21.14 7.91
N ILE A 267 2.02 -21.18 8.60
CA ILE A 267 1.88 -21.83 9.91
C ILE A 267 2.15 -23.34 9.82
N ASN A 268 1.63 -24.02 8.79
CA ASN A 268 1.89 -25.46 8.59
C ASN A 268 3.38 -25.74 8.35
N GLU A 269 4.07 -24.88 7.62
CA GLU A 269 5.52 -24.97 7.39
C GLU A 269 6.35 -24.70 8.65
N LEU A 270 5.93 -23.79 9.52
CA LEU A 270 6.54 -23.58 10.84
C LEU A 270 6.29 -24.77 11.77
N ARG A 271 5.09 -25.36 11.76
CA ARG A 271 4.72 -26.54 12.60
C ARG A 271 5.48 -27.82 12.28
N LYS A 272 6.15 -27.89 11.13
CA LYS A 272 7.11 -28.96 10.77
C LYS A 272 8.50 -28.75 11.40
N GLY A 273 8.71 -27.64 12.10
CA GLY A 273 9.99 -27.21 12.67
C GLY A 273 10.75 -26.26 11.73
N CYS A 274 11.50 -25.34 12.33
CA CYS A 274 12.27 -24.30 11.66
C CYS A 274 13.57 -24.04 12.45
N ASP A 275 14.73 -24.06 11.79
CA ASP A 275 16.00 -23.64 12.40
C ASP A 275 16.49 -22.29 11.85
N ILE A 276 16.02 -21.89 10.66
CA ILE A 276 16.40 -20.66 9.96
C ILE A 276 15.11 -20.01 9.47
N LEU A 277 14.74 -18.87 10.05
CA LEU A 277 13.54 -18.14 9.69
C LEU A 277 13.92 -16.87 8.92
N ILE A 278 13.39 -16.71 7.71
CA ILE A 278 13.49 -15.48 6.94
C ILE A 278 12.13 -14.79 6.97
N GLY A 279 12.04 -13.48 7.20
CA GLY A 279 10.74 -12.82 7.10
C GLY A 279 10.73 -11.30 7.18
N THR A 280 9.58 -10.74 6.78
CA THR A 280 9.27 -9.31 6.86
C THR A 280 8.72 -8.95 8.25
N PRO A 281 9.08 -7.80 8.84
CA PRO A 281 8.73 -7.42 10.22
C PRO A 281 7.28 -7.72 10.65
N GLY A 282 6.27 -7.13 10.02
CA GLY A 282 4.87 -7.32 10.41
C GLY A 282 4.37 -8.78 10.43
N ARG A 283 4.88 -9.67 9.55
CA ARG A 283 4.52 -11.10 9.58
C ARG A 283 5.31 -11.88 10.63
N LEU A 284 6.53 -11.46 10.97
CA LEU A 284 7.26 -11.99 12.12
C LEU A 284 6.52 -11.63 13.41
N ILE A 285 6.10 -10.37 13.57
CA ILE A 285 5.34 -9.88 14.73
C ILE A 285 4.02 -10.64 14.91
N ASP A 286 3.22 -10.79 13.85
CA ASP A 286 1.97 -11.58 13.88
C ASP A 286 2.18 -13.02 14.40
N PHE A 287 3.26 -13.67 13.96
CA PHE A 287 3.54 -15.05 14.38
C PHE A 287 4.20 -15.14 15.75
N ILE A 288 4.99 -14.14 16.18
CA ILE A 288 5.51 -14.03 17.55
C ILE A 288 4.37 -13.82 18.55
N GLY A 289 3.39 -12.98 18.23
CA GLY A 289 2.16 -12.81 19.02
C GLY A 289 1.38 -14.12 19.17
N LYS A 290 1.42 -14.98 18.15
CA LYS A 290 0.92 -16.36 18.18
C LYS A 290 1.96 -17.31 18.80
N GLY A 291 2.26 -17.15 20.08
CA GLY A 291 3.33 -17.90 20.78
C GLY A 291 3.23 -19.44 20.80
N ASN A 292 2.15 -20.03 20.27
CA ASN A 292 2.02 -21.46 19.97
C ASN A 292 2.44 -21.86 18.54
N VAL A 293 2.90 -20.89 17.74
CA VAL A 293 3.38 -21.05 16.35
C VAL A 293 4.88 -20.75 16.28
N LEU A 294 5.32 -19.60 16.82
CA LEU A 294 6.70 -19.13 16.74
C LEU A 294 7.20 -18.63 18.11
N SER A 295 8.44 -18.97 18.46
CA SER A 295 9.13 -18.57 19.69
C SER A 295 10.57 -18.22 19.39
N MET A 296 10.99 -16.99 19.71
CA MET A 296 12.32 -16.45 19.37
C MET A 296 13.41 -16.81 20.40
N LYS A 297 13.06 -17.51 21.48
CA LYS A 297 13.89 -17.78 22.67
C LYS A 297 15.19 -18.55 22.42
N ARG A 298 15.38 -19.09 21.21
CA ARG A 298 16.56 -19.90 20.83
C ARG A 298 17.39 -19.30 19.70
N VAL A 299 17.03 -18.09 19.25
CA VAL A 299 17.81 -17.36 18.26
C VAL A 299 19.20 -17.08 18.82
N LYS A 300 20.23 -17.42 18.03
CA LYS A 300 21.65 -17.15 18.30
C LYS A 300 22.29 -16.24 17.24
N TYR A 301 21.62 -16.04 16.12
CA TYR A 301 22.06 -15.17 15.03
C TYR A 301 20.88 -14.33 14.55
N THR A 302 21.00 -13.01 14.71
CA THR A 302 20.08 -12.04 14.14
C THR A 302 20.76 -11.35 12.96
N ILE A 303 20.16 -11.47 11.78
CA ILE A 303 20.69 -10.92 10.54
C ILE A 303 19.67 -9.92 10.00
N ILE A 304 20.15 -8.71 9.69
CA ILE A 304 19.37 -7.61 9.14
C ILE A 304 19.98 -7.30 7.77
N ASP A 305 19.25 -7.52 6.68
CA ASP A 305 19.74 -7.31 5.30
C ASP A 305 18.91 -6.22 4.58
N GLU A 306 19.60 -5.37 3.82
CA GLU A 306 19.13 -4.03 3.39
C GLU A 306 18.64 -3.20 4.59
N ALA A 307 19.51 -3.05 5.61
CA ALA A 307 19.19 -2.37 6.87
C ALA A 307 18.82 -0.88 6.69
N ASP A 308 19.42 -0.20 5.72
CA ASP A 308 19.07 1.17 5.34
C ASP A 308 17.61 1.33 4.89
N GLU A 309 17.06 0.30 4.23
CA GLU A 309 15.66 0.26 3.78
C GLU A 309 14.67 -0.16 4.90
N LEU A 310 15.17 -0.86 5.93
CA LEU A 310 14.37 -1.30 7.09
C LEU A 310 14.15 -0.21 8.15
N LEU A 311 14.93 0.88 8.11
CA LEU A 311 14.99 1.90 9.16
C LEU A 311 14.32 3.21 8.75
N GLN A 312 13.25 3.12 7.96
CA GLN A 312 12.30 4.22 7.74
C GLN A 312 11.39 4.39 8.98
N ALA A 313 10.48 5.36 8.98
CA ALA A 313 9.71 5.77 10.17
C ALA A 313 9.10 4.58 10.98
N ASP A 314 9.12 4.71 12.31
CA ASP A 314 8.62 3.75 13.31
C ASP A 314 9.35 2.39 13.48
N TRP A 315 10.48 2.17 12.80
CA TRP A 315 11.27 0.92 12.91
C TRP A 315 11.60 0.49 14.35
N GLU A 316 11.80 1.43 15.28
CA GLU A 316 12.23 1.13 16.65
C GLU A 316 11.27 0.20 17.39
N GLN A 317 9.96 0.37 17.19
CA GLN A 317 8.94 -0.43 17.87
C GLN A 317 8.88 -1.85 17.31
N GLU A 318 8.92 -1.99 15.98
CA GLU A 318 8.91 -3.30 15.32
C GLU A 318 10.13 -4.13 15.70
N PHE A 319 11.33 -3.53 15.63
CA PHE A 319 12.57 -4.20 16.04
C PHE A 319 12.58 -4.52 17.53
N ALA A 320 12.10 -3.63 18.40
CA ALA A 320 11.97 -3.94 19.82
C ALA A 320 11.04 -5.15 20.07
N GLN A 321 9.93 -5.27 19.34
CA GLN A 321 9.04 -6.44 19.45
C GLN A 321 9.70 -7.73 18.96
N ILE A 322 10.33 -7.72 17.79
CA ILE A 322 10.98 -8.90 17.20
C ILE A 322 12.18 -9.36 18.06
N LEU A 323 12.97 -8.41 18.56
CA LEU A 323 14.19 -8.68 19.33
C LEU A 323 13.93 -8.95 20.82
N SER A 324 12.88 -8.40 21.44
CA SER A 324 12.53 -8.72 22.84
C SER A 324 12.29 -10.22 23.10
N GLY A 325 11.83 -10.95 22.07
CA GLY A 325 11.69 -12.40 22.12
C GLY A 325 13.02 -13.17 21.98
N ALA A 326 14.06 -12.55 21.41
CA ALA A 326 15.41 -13.08 21.28
C ALA A 326 16.29 -12.70 22.49
N ASP A 327 16.13 -11.50 23.05
CA ASP A 327 16.83 -10.99 24.24
C ASP A 327 16.50 -11.76 25.53
N ALA A 328 15.42 -12.56 25.52
CA ALA A 328 15.13 -13.54 26.56
C ALA A 328 16.16 -14.71 26.63
N ASN A 329 17.12 -14.74 25.72
CA ASN A 329 18.22 -15.69 25.68
C ASN A 329 19.44 -15.07 26.39
N GLU A 330 19.50 -15.16 27.73
CA GLU A 330 20.56 -14.61 28.61
C GLU A 330 22.00 -15.19 28.35
N ASP A 331 22.16 -16.00 27.30
CA ASP A 331 23.43 -16.57 26.84
C ASP A 331 24.30 -15.48 26.16
N ALA A 332 25.52 -15.26 26.67
CA ALA A 332 26.53 -14.35 26.09
C ALA A 332 27.15 -14.81 24.74
N ASP A 333 26.37 -15.54 23.94
CA ASP A 333 26.75 -16.30 22.73
C ASP A 333 25.90 -15.86 21.50
N HIS A 334 25.05 -14.84 21.62
CA HIS A 334 24.26 -14.27 20.52
C HIS A 334 25.12 -13.37 19.63
N CYS A 335 24.89 -13.38 18.32
CA CYS A 335 25.62 -12.57 17.36
C CYS A 335 24.68 -11.80 16.40
N TYR A 336 24.88 -10.50 16.32
CA TYR A 336 24.16 -9.57 15.44
C TYR A 336 24.96 -9.27 14.17
N MET A 337 24.28 -9.26 13.02
CA MET A 337 24.90 -8.93 11.73
C MET A 337 24.00 -8.00 10.93
N MET A 338 24.57 -6.90 10.43
CA MET A 338 23.86 -5.89 9.67
C MET A 338 24.50 -5.71 8.30
N PHE A 339 23.71 -5.86 7.25
CA PHE A 339 24.12 -5.78 5.85
C PHE A 339 23.35 -4.66 5.15
N SER A 340 24.07 -3.78 4.46
CA SER A 340 23.50 -2.53 3.93
C SER A 340 24.25 -2.06 2.69
N ALA A 341 23.61 -1.27 1.83
CA ALA A 341 24.27 -0.61 0.70
C ALA A 341 24.86 0.76 1.13
N THR A 342 24.11 1.48 1.96
CA THR A 342 24.49 2.74 2.60
C THR A 342 24.73 2.55 4.12
N PHE A 343 25.02 3.62 4.87
CA PHE A 343 25.18 3.55 6.32
C PHE A 343 24.83 4.91 6.96
N ASN A 344 23.54 5.25 6.90
CA ASN A 344 22.97 6.51 7.38
C ASN A 344 23.01 6.66 8.94
N LYS A 345 22.39 7.72 9.46
CA LYS A 345 22.38 8.00 10.91
C LYS A 345 21.58 6.95 11.68
N GLU A 346 20.54 6.43 11.06
CA GLU A 346 19.59 5.44 11.57
C GLU A 346 20.27 4.07 11.68
N CYS A 347 21.00 3.66 10.63
CA CYS A 347 21.90 2.48 10.67
C CYS A 347 22.93 2.59 11.81
N ARG A 348 23.51 3.77 12.04
CA ARG A 348 24.46 4.01 13.13
C ARG A 348 23.79 3.89 14.50
N GLN A 349 22.57 4.41 14.67
CA GLN A 349 21.81 4.28 15.91
C GLN A 349 21.42 2.83 16.20
N LEU A 350 20.88 2.10 15.21
CA LEU A 350 20.59 0.66 15.33
C LEU A 350 21.86 -0.13 15.74
N ALA A 351 22.98 0.14 15.07
CA ALA A 351 24.26 -0.50 15.39
C ALA A 351 24.72 -0.23 16.82
N ARG A 352 24.68 1.03 17.27
CA ARG A 352 25.02 1.42 18.66
C ARG A 352 24.09 0.79 19.70
N LYS A 353 22.83 0.49 19.34
CA LYS A 353 21.80 -0.05 20.24
C LYS A 353 21.90 -1.56 20.45
N TYR A 354 22.27 -2.33 19.42
CA TYR A 354 22.22 -3.80 19.45
C TYR A 354 23.56 -4.54 19.26
N LEU A 355 24.55 -3.96 18.58
CA LEU A 355 25.82 -4.65 18.31
C LEU A 355 26.85 -4.40 19.43
N ALA A 356 27.69 -5.41 19.70
CA ALA A 356 28.79 -5.29 20.63
C ALA A 356 29.79 -4.19 20.25
N SER A 357 30.45 -3.58 21.24
CA SER A 357 31.41 -2.48 21.01
C SER A 357 32.69 -2.89 20.29
N ASP A 358 32.99 -4.19 20.20
CA ASP A 358 34.11 -4.77 19.46
C ASP A 358 33.71 -5.44 18.13
N HIS A 359 32.54 -5.09 17.60
CA HIS A 359 32.07 -5.55 16.28
C HIS A 359 33.08 -5.24 15.15
N VAL A 360 33.02 -6.04 14.10
CA VAL A 360 33.83 -5.85 12.89
C VAL A 360 33.01 -5.05 11.88
N ARG A 361 33.53 -3.91 11.42
CA ARG A 361 32.92 -3.09 10.36
C ARG A 361 33.72 -3.23 9.06
N ILE A 362 33.09 -3.79 8.03
CA ILE A 362 33.68 -4.04 6.71
C ILE A 362 33.00 -3.13 5.68
N ARG A 363 33.79 -2.30 4.99
CA ARG A 363 33.34 -1.39 3.93
C ARG A 363 34.03 -1.76 2.61
N ILE A 364 33.25 -2.01 1.56
CA ILE A 364 33.74 -2.32 0.21
C ILE A 364 33.54 -1.09 -0.69
N GLY A 365 34.64 -0.40 -1.03
CA GLY A 365 34.58 0.87 -1.77
C GLY A 365 34.09 2.04 -0.91
N ARG A 366 33.47 3.04 -1.55
CA ARG A 366 32.75 4.16 -0.92
C ARG A 366 31.27 3.79 -0.79
N ALA A 367 30.65 4.07 0.36
CA ALA A 367 29.20 3.89 0.54
C ALA A 367 28.44 4.81 -0.44
N GLY A 368 27.27 4.37 -0.92
CA GLY A 368 26.49 5.10 -1.93
C GLY A 368 27.11 5.22 -3.33
N SER A 369 28.29 4.65 -3.58
CA SER A 369 28.92 4.68 -4.92
C SER A 369 28.29 3.64 -5.86
N THR A 370 28.38 3.86 -7.18
CA THR A 370 27.94 2.90 -8.20
C THR A 370 28.94 1.79 -8.45
N HIS A 371 28.51 0.70 -9.10
CA HIS A 371 29.40 -0.40 -9.47
C HIS A 371 30.11 -0.11 -10.80
N ILE A 372 31.45 -0.20 -10.82
CA ILE A 372 32.34 0.15 -11.95
C ILE A 372 32.10 -0.60 -13.26
N ASN A 373 31.32 -1.68 -13.26
CA ASN A 373 30.93 -2.42 -14.47
C ASN A 373 29.57 -1.99 -15.04
N ILE A 374 28.90 -0.98 -14.46
CA ILE A 374 27.68 -0.39 -15.01
C ILE A 374 28.09 0.73 -15.97
N GLN A 375 27.74 0.59 -17.25
CA GLN A 375 27.79 1.69 -18.21
C GLN A 375 26.51 2.53 -18.08
N GLN A 376 26.65 3.79 -17.71
CA GLN A 376 25.55 4.72 -17.45
C GLN A 376 25.38 5.67 -18.64
N GLN A 377 24.13 5.85 -19.08
CA GLN A 377 23.76 6.75 -20.16
C GLN A 377 22.52 7.56 -19.75
N ILE A 378 22.66 8.88 -19.66
CA ILE A 378 21.55 9.79 -19.41
C ILE A 378 21.12 10.40 -20.74
N VAL A 379 19.82 10.32 -21.06
CA VAL A 379 19.25 10.77 -22.33
C VAL A 379 18.15 11.78 -22.03
N TYR A 380 18.29 13.00 -22.54
CA TYR A 380 17.23 14.01 -22.47
C TYR A 380 16.06 13.60 -23.38
N VAL A 381 14.83 13.55 -22.84
CA VAL A 381 13.61 13.16 -23.56
C VAL A 381 12.42 13.98 -23.07
N ASN A 382 11.68 14.63 -23.97
CA ASN A 382 10.41 15.28 -23.61
C ASN A 382 9.38 14.23 -23.13
N VAL A 383 8.57 14.57 -22.12
CA VAL A 383 7.61 13.64 -21.47
C VAL A 383 6.77 12.84 -22.47
N GLU A 384 6.17 13.51 -23.45
CA GLU A 384 5.35 12.93 -24.53
C GLU A 384 6.06 11.83 -25.34
N LEU A 385 7.40 11.90 -25.43
CA LEU A 385 8.22 11.00 -26.24
C LEU A 385 8.79 9.81 -25.45
N LYS A 386 8.59 9.75 -24.13
CA LYS A 386 9.16 8.67 -23.29
C LYS A 386 8.77 7.27 -23.76
N LYS A 387 7.47 7.00 -23.99
CA LYS A 387 6.97 5.68 -24.46
C LYS A 387 7.60 5.26 -25.78
N LYS A 388 7.74 6.19 -26.72
CA LYS A 388 8.42 5.94 -28.00
C LYS A 388 9.92 5.69 -27.81
N CYS A 389 10.60 6.54 -27.03
CA CYS A 389 12.03 6.39 -26.75
C CYS A 389 12.35 5.05 -26.06
N LEU A 390 11.49 4.60 -25.15
CA LEU A 390 11.59 3.29 -24.50
C LEU A 390 11.50 2.14 -25.50
N TYR A 391 10.51 2.16 -26.40
CA TYR A 391 10.34 1.16 -27.44
C TYR A 391 11.52 1.13 -28.43
N ASP A 392 11.93 2.30 -28.94
CA ASP A 392 13.05 2.43 -29.86
C ASP A 392 14.37 1.94 -29.21
N LEU A 393 14.58 2.23 -27.91
CA LEU A 393 15.71 1.75 -27.11
C LEU A 393 15.71 0.22 -26.97
N LEU A 394 14.57 -0.39 -26.61
CA LEU A 394 14.41 -1.85 -26.48
C LEU A 394 14.65 -2.58 -27.81
N LEU A 395 14.28 -2.00 -28.95
CA LEU A 395 14.55 -2.57 -30.27
C LEU A 395 15.95 -2.26 -30.83
N SER A 396 16.64 -1.26 -30.28
CA SER A 396 18.01 -0.90 -30.69
C SER A 396 19.04 -1.94 -30.24
N MET A 397 18.74 -2.66 -29.15
CA MET A 397 19.62 -3.67 -28.56
C MET A 397 19.12 -5.10 -28.80
N PRO A 398 19.99 -6.11 -28.67
CA PRO A 398 19.56 -7.51 -28.65
C PRO A 398 18.60 -7.79 -27.49
N PRO A 399 17.64 -8.73 -27.64
CA PRO A 399 16.76 -9.18 -26.57
C PRO A 399 17.55 -9.59 -25.33
N ALA A 400 17.22 -8.96 -24.22
CA ALA A 400 17.94 -9.06 -22.97
C ALA A 400 16.96 -8.83 -21.81
N ARG A 401 17.32 -9.30 -20.62
CA ARG A 401 16.52 -9.02 -19.43
C ARG A 401 16.67 -7.56 -19.04
N THR A 402 15.55 -6.85 -19.10
CA THR A 402 15.48 -5.40 -18.91
C THR A 402 14.51 -5.07 -17.77
N LEU A 403 14.98 -4.31 -16.80
CA LEU A 403 14.17 -3.81 -15.68
C LEU A 403 13.88 -2.32 -15.91
N ILE A 404 12.62 -1.95 -15.97
CA ILE A 404 12.16 -0.59 -16.26
C ILE A 404 11.57 0.00 -14.98
N PHE A 405 12.18 1.08 -14.48
CA PHE A 405 11.68 1.81 -13.32
C PHE A 405 10.82 2.99 -13.73
N VAL A 406 9.62 3.04 -13.16
CA VAL A 406 8.66 4.16 -13.20
C VAL A 406 8.42 4.67 -11.78
N ASN A 407 7.93 5.89 -11.63
CA ASN A 407 7.65 6.44 -10.30
C ASN A 407 6.26 6.07 -9.76
N THR A 408 5.23 6.01 -10.62
CA THR A 408 3.85 5.71 -10.20
C THR A 408 3.40 4.31 -10.59
N LYS A 409 2.39 3.78 -9.88
CA LYS A 409 1.82 2.45 -10.14
C LYS A 409 1.04 2.43 -11.46
N ALA A 410 0.24 3.47 -11.71
CA ALA A 410 -0.51 3.64 -12.96
C ALA A 410 0.40 3.69 -14.19
N GLU A 411 1.55 4.39 -14.13
CA GLU A 411 2.48 4.40 -15.26
C GLU A 411 3.19 3.03 -15.42
N ALA A 412 3.27 2.20 -14.38
CA ALA A 412 3.78 0.83 -14.51
C ALA A 412 2.86 -0.02 -15.38
N ASP A 413 1.55 0.05 -15.14
CA ASP A 413 0.55 -0.65 -15.93
C ASP A 413 0.44 -0.07 -17.35
N LEU A 414 0.40 1.26 -17.50
CA LEU A 414 0.35 1.93 -18.81
C LEU A 414 1.59 1.66 -19.68
N VAL A 415 2.77 1.47 -19.08
CA VAL A 415 3.99 1.10 -19.81
C VAL A 415 4.00 -0.39 -20.16
N ASP A 416 3.56 -1.26 -19.25
CA ASP A 416 3.44 -2.71 -19.53
C ASP A 416 2.44 -2.99 -20.65
N ASP A 417 1.22 -2.43 -20.57
CA ASP A 417 0.20 -2.54 -21.62
C ASP A 417 0.70 -1.99 -22.96
N PHE A 418 1.43 -0.87 -22.96
CA PHE A 418 2.00 -0.31 -24.18
C PHE A 418 3.03 -1.26 -24.83
N LEU A 419 3.91 -1.86 -24.03
CA LEU A 419 4.94 -2.79 -24.51
C LEU A 419 4.31 -4.12 -24.99
N TYR A 420 3.37 -4.67 -24.23
CA TYR A 420 2.62 -5.87 -24.58
C TYR A 420 1.86 -5.69 -25.90
N ASN A 421 1.13 -4.58 -26.06
CA ASN A 421 0.42 -4.27 -27.31
C ASN A 421 1.37 -3.92 -28.48
N LYS A 422 2.65 -3.64 -28.21
CA LYS A 422 3.71 -3.56 -29.24
C LYS A 422 4.41 -4.89 -29.52
N GLY A 423 3.91 -5.99 -28.96
CA GLY A 423 4.42 -7.34 -29.19
C GLY A 423 5.75 -7.64 -28.49
N LEU A 424 6.04 -6.93 -27.41
CA LEU A 424 7.18 -7.19 -26.53
C LEU A 424 6.72 -8.00 -25.30
N PRO A 425 7.50 -9.00 -24.85
CA PRO A 425 7.12 -9.87 -23.74
C PRO A 425 7.44 -9.20 -22.39
N SER A 426 6.52 -8.35 -21.94
CA SER A 426 6.60 -7.60 -20.68
C SER A 426 5.67 -8.12 -19.59
N THR A 427 5.94 -7.70 -18.36
CA THR A 427 5.10 -7.87 -17.17
C THR A 427 5.41 -6.75 -16.17
N SER A 428 4.51 -6.46 -15.21
CA SER A 428 4.67 -5.39 -14.22
C SER A 428 4.71 -5.88 -12.77
N ILE A 429 5.30 -5.07 -11.89
CA ILE A 429 5.27 -5.26 -10.44
C ILE A 429 5.13 -3.92 -9.69
N HIS A 430 4.05 -3.80 -8.92
CA HIS A 430 3.81 -2.67 -8.01
C HIS A 430 3.01 -3.12 -6.78
N SER A 431 2.68 -2.21 -5.87
CA SER A 431 2.01 -2.53 -4.61
C SER A 431 0.59 -3.06 -4.77
N ASP A 432 -0.10 -2.66 -5.83
CA ASP A 432 -1.54 -2.88 -6.00
C ASP A 432 -1.81 -4.19 -6.77
N ARG A 433 -0.76 -4.77 -7.38
CA ARG A 433 -0.75 -6.17 -7.79
C ARG A 433 -0.82 -7.08 -6.57
N THR A 434 -1.68 -8.08 -6.64
CA THR A 434 -1.81 -9.12 -5.61
C THR A 434 -0.47 -9.83 -5.39
N GLN A 435 -0.25 -10.39 -4.19
CA GLN A 435 1.04 -11.05 -3.90
C GLN A 435 1.34 -12.22 -4.85
N ARG A 436 0.30 -12.86 -5.39
CA ARG A 436 0.46 -13.93 -6.39
C ARG A 436 0.91 -13.38 -7.74
N GLU A 437 0.28 -12.32 -8.25
CA GLU A 437 0.75 -11.64 -9.47
C GLU A 437 2.21 -11.18 -9.33
N ARG A 438 2.59 -10.63 -8.17
CA ARG A 438 3.98 -10.24 -7.87
C ARG A 438 4.95 -11.42 -7.91
N GLU A 439 4.59 -12.55 -7.29
CA GLU A 439 5.40 -13.78 -7.33
C GLU A 439 5.50 -14.37 -8.74
N ASP A 440 4.43 -14.31 -9.54
CA ASP A 440 4.36 -14.86 -10.89
C ASP A 440 5.09 -13.97 -11.91
N ALA A 441 4.97 -12.64 -11.81
CA ALA A 441 5.71 -11.67 -12.63
C ALA A 441 7.24 -11.83 -12.45
N ILE A 442 7.72 -11.96 -11.21
CA ILE A 442 9.15 -12.20 -10.97
C ILE A 442 9.56 -13.60 -11.44
N ARG A 443 8.68 -14.61 -11.35
CA ARG A 443 8.96 -15.94 -11.90
C ARG A 443 9.17 -15.86 -13.42
N ALA A 444 8.25 -15.23 -14.15
CA ALA A 444 8.31 -15.04 -15.60
C ALA A 444 9.54 -14.21 -16.04
N PHE A 445 9.92 -13.19 -15.28
CA PHE A 445 11.14 -12.42 -15.52
C PHE A 445 12.43 -13.21 -15.18
N ARG A 446 12.37 -14.14 -14.21
CA ARG A 446 13.49 -15.02 -13.83
C ARG A 446 13.69 -16.19 -14.79
N THR A 447 12.62 -16.76 -15.35
CA THR A 447 12.64 -17.76 -16.43
C THR A 447 12.92 -17.16 -17.80
N ALA A 448 12.76 -15.84 -17.94
CA ALA A 448 12.80 -15.09 -19.20
C ALA A 448 11.67 -15.47 -20.18
N GLU A 449 10.52 -15.91 -19.64
CA GLU A 449 9.22 -15.97 -20.34
C GLU A 449 8.73 -14.54 -20.63
N ALA A 450 8.81 -13.65 -19.62
CA ALA A 450 8.59 -12.21 -19.76
C ALA A 450 9.88 -11.45 -19.41
N PRO A 451 10.88 -11.36 -20.30
CA PRO A 451 12.19 -10.75 -20.04
C PRO A 451 12.19 -9.21 -19.88
N ILE A 452 11.04 -8.55 -19.90
CA ILE A 452 10.91 -7.13 -19.58
C ILE A 452 10.03 -6.98 -18.34
N LEU A 453 10.56 -6.41 -17.25
CA LEU A 453 9.81 -6.16 -16.02
C LEU A 453 9.68 -4.65 -15.81
N VAL A 454 8.45 -4.14 -15.72
CA VAL A 454 8.14 -2.76 -15.35
C VAL A 454 7.87 -2.69 -13.85
N ALA A 455 8.50 -1.77 -13.12
CA ALA A 455 8.45 -1.76 -11.67
C ALA A 455 8.42 -0.35 -11.06
N THR A 456 7.70 -0.20 -9.95
CA THR A 456 7.90 0.95 -9.05
C THR A 456 9.10 0.73 -8.12
N ALA A 457 9.74 1.82 -7.69
CA ALA A 457 10.90 1.81 -6.78
C ALA A 457 10.76 0.82 -5.61
N VAL A 458 9.74 1.03 -4.77
CA VAL A 458 9.44 0.23 -3.57
C VAL A 458 9.31 -1.27 -3.89
N SER A 459 8.78 -1.62 -5.06
CA SER A 459 8.49 -3.00 -5.45
C SER A 459 9.68 -3.73 -6.07
N ALA A 460 10.71 -2.99 -6.52
CA ALA A 460 11.94 -3.56 -7.09
C ALA A 460 13.18 -3.42 -6.19
N ARG A 461 13.07 -2.73 -5.04
CA ARG A 461 14.06 -2.82 -3.95
C ARG A 461 14.21 -4.26 -3.44
N GLY A 462 15.43 -4.64 -3.07
CA GLY A 462 15.77 -6.02 -2.67
C GLY A 462 15.81 -7.08 -3.79
N LEU A 463 15.19 -6.86 -4.97
CA LEU A 463 15.21 -7.84 -6.06
C LEU A 463 16.64 -8.19 -6.52
N ASP A 464 16.97 -9.49 -6.52
CA ASP A 464 18.12 -10.13 -7.18
C ASP A 464 17.64 -11.01 -8.33
N VAL A 465 17.12 -10.33 -9.35
CA VAL A 465 16.86 -10.99 -10.63
C VAL A 465 18.20 -11.23 -11.34
N LYS A 466 18.43 -12.50 -11.65
CA LYS A 466 19.68 -13.00 -12.22
C LYS A 466 19.82 -12.53 -13.67
N ASN A 467 21.01 -12.06 -14.04
CA ASN A 467 21.35 -11.54 -15.37
C ASN A 467 20.41 -10.45 -15.93
N VAL A 468 19.98 -9.46 -15.13
CA VAL A 468 19.46 -8.19 -15.67
C VAL A 468 20.62 -7.51 -16.42
N MET A 469 20.50 -7.40 -17.73
CA MET A 469 21.53 -6.81 -18.60
C MET A 469 21.36 -5.30 -18.74
N HIS A 470 20.12 -4.82 -18.62
CA HIS A 470 19.76 -3.42 -18.80
C HIS A 470 18.80 -2.96 -17.70
N VAL A 471 19.10 -1.82 -17.09
CA VAL A 471 18.15 -1.06 -16.28
C VAL A 471 17.76 0.19 -17.06
N ILE A 472 16.47 0.46 -17.15
CA ILE A 472 15.94 1.70 -17.72
C ILE A 472 15.25 2.47 -16.60
N ASN A 473 15.74 3.65 -16.24
CA ASN A 473 14.96 4.61 -15.47
C ASN A 473 14.09 5.37 -16.48
N TYR A 474 12.85 4.91 -16.66
CA TYR A 474 11.86 5.61 -17.49
C TYR A 474 11.45 6.92 -16.82
N ASP A 475 11.28 6.87 -15.49
CA ASP A 475 11.34 8.03 -14.61
C ASP A 475 12.59 7.97 -13.74
N LEU A 476 13.22 9.12 -13.54
CA LEU A 476 14.23 9.29 -12.48
C LEU A 476 13.53 9.48 -11.12
N PRO A 477 14.12 9.00 -10.01
CA PRO A 477 13.65 9.33 -8.68
C PRO A 477 13.79 10.84 -8.40
N SER A 478 12.83 11.41 -7.66
CA SER A 478 12.91 12.77 -7.13
C SER A 478 13.74 12.81 -5.85
N ALA A 479 14.25 13.99 -5.49
CA ALA A 479 14.95 14.25 -4.23
C ALA A 479 14.12 13.78 -3.01
N ASP A 480 12.83 14.09 -2.98
CA ASP A 480 11.89 13.77 -1.90
C ASP A 480 11.63 12.26 -1.73
N HIS A 481 12.04 11.44 -2.71
CA HIS A 481 11.84 9.99 -2.71
C HIS A 481 13.17 9.22 -2.81
N GLY A 482 14.17 9.70 -2.07
CA GLY A 482 15.49 9.09 -1.94
C GLY A 482 16.49 9.48 -3.03
N GLY A 483 16.10 10.34 -3.98
CA GLY A 483 16.96 11.02 -4.94
C GLY A 483 18.08 10.17 -5.52
N ILE A 484 19.33 10.60 -5.29
CA ILE A 484 20.51 9.97 -5.88
C ILE A 484 20.83 8.58 -5.31
N ASP A 485 20.46 8.30 -4.06
CA ASP A 485 20.68 6.98 -3.44
C ASP A 485 19.69 5.95 -4.00
N GLU A 486 18.43 6.33 -4.19
CA GLU A 486 17.46 5.51 -4.92
C GLU A 486 17.93 5.27 -6.36
N TYR A 487 18.49 6.27 -7.05
CA TYR A 487 19.07 6.07 -8.38
C TYR A 487 20.17 4.99 -8.38
N VAL A 488 21.08 5.01 -7.40
CA VAL A 488 22.11 3.98 -7.19
C VAL A 488 21.48 2.60 -6.94
N HIS A 489 20.41 2.53 -6.15
CA HIS A 489 19.69 1.30 -5.83
C HIS A 489 18.98 0.69 -7.04
N ARG A 490 18.44 1.54 -7.95
CA ARG A 490 17.84 1.14 -9.24
C ARG A 490 18.90 0.59 -10.20
N ILE A 491 19.97 1.33 -10.48
CA ILE A 491 20.99 0.86 -11.45
C ILE A 491 21.83 -0.31 -10.91
N GLY A 492 21.94 -0.45 -9.58
CA GLY A 492 22.53 -1.61 -8.91
C GLY A 492 21.78 -2.94 -9.13
N ARG A 493 20.64 -2.96 -9.85
CA ARG A 493 19.98 -4.20 -10.29
C ARG A 493 20.72 -4.90 -11.45
N THR A 494 21.58 -4.21 -12.20
CA THR A 494 22.43 -4.82 -13.25
C THR A 494 23.92 -4.97 -12.83
N ALA A 495 24.78 -5.45 -13.73
CA ALA A 495 26.24 -5.63 -13.56
C ALA A 495 26.71 -6.48 -12.35
N ARG A 496 25.85 -7.37 -11.85
CA ARG A 496 26.11 -8.17 -10.63
C ARG A 496 27.15 -9.28 -10.85
N ILE A 497 27.90 -9.61 -9.79
CA ILE A 497 28.87 -10.72 -9.73
C ILE A 497 29.90 -10.71 -10.89
N GLY A 498 30.40 -9.52 -11.23
CA GLY A 498 31.51 -9.36 -12.20
C GLY A 498 31.10 -9.41 -13.67
N ASN A 499 29.79 -9.42 -13.95
CA ASN A 499 29.25 -9.12 -15.27
C ASN A 499 29.29 -7.61 -15.56
N GLU A 500 29.09 -7.25 -16.82
CA GLU A 500 28.80 -5.88 -17.25
C GLU A 500 27.30 -5.65 -17.27
N GLY A 501 26.88 -4.39 -17.19
CA GLY A 501 25.48 -4.01 -17.22
C GLY A 501 25.31 -2.61 -17.79
N PHE A 502 24.14 -2.34 -18.37
CA PHE A 502 23.79 -1.05 -18.92
C PHE A 502 22.72 -0.38 -18.05
N ALA A 503 22.83 0.92 -17.84
CA ALA A 503 21.81 1.73 -17.19
C ALA A 503 21.50 2.94 -18.08
N THR A 504 20.27 3.02 -18.59
CA THR A 504 19.80 4.17 -19.37
C THR A 504 18.75 4.94 -18.57
N SER A 505 18.87 6.26 -18.49
CA SER A 505 17.89 7.10 -17.77
C SER A 505 17.31 8.15 -18.68
N LEU A 506 15.98 8.26 -18.70
CA LEU A 506 15.26 9.28 -19.43
C LEU A 506 15.13 10.52 -18.53
N TYR A 507 15.90 11.55 -18.85
CA TYR A 507 15.95 12.81 -18.12
C TYR A 507 14.98 13.82 -18.75
N THR A 508 14.28 14.57 -17.90
CA THR A 508 13.36 15.65 -18.29
C THR A 508 13.69 16.92 -17.49
N ASP A 509 13.14 18.08 -17.89
CA ASP A 509 13.32 19.35 -17.15
C ASP A 509 12.89 19.26 -15.67
N ASN A 510 11.93 18.36 -15.36
CA ASN A 510 11.45 18.07 -14.01
C ASN A 510 12.44 17.25 -13.16
N ASN A 511 13.67 16.99 -13.64
CA ASN A 511 14.71 16.23 -12.94
C ASN A 511 15.96 17.08 -12.63
N SER A 512 15.78 18.40 -12.57
CA SER A 512 16.84 19.38 -12.23
C SER A 512 17.29 19.30 -10.76
N ASP A 513 16.43 18.78 -9.88
CA ASP A 513 16.69 18.49 -8.47
C ASP A 513 17.83 17.46 -8.26
N ILE A 514 17.81 16.36 -9.01
CA ILE A 514 18.79 15.27 -8.91
C ILE A 514 20.06 15.52 -9.75
N ALA A 515 20.04 16.48 -10.67
CA ALA A 515 21.14 16.75 -11.59
C ALA A 515 22.52 16.99 -10.93
N PRO A 516 22.67 17.76 -9.83
CA PRO A 516 23.98 17.97 -9.18
C PRO A 516 24.56 16.67 -8.60
N GLY A 517 23.72 15.87 -7.93
CA GLY A 517 24.11 14.56 -7.40
C GLY A 517 24.50 13.58 -8.51
N MET A 518 23.75 13.61 -9.61
CA MET A 518 24.01 12.78 -10.79
C MET A 518 25.34 13.11 -11.46
N VAL A 519 25.68 14.38 -11.65
CA VAL A 519 26.96 14.79 -12.24
C VAL A 519 28.14 14.37 -11.36
N LYS A 520 28.06 14.59 -10.04
CA LYS A 520 29.08 14.14 -9.07
C LYS A 520 29.32 12.62 -9.17
N LEU A 521 28.25 11.84 -9.27
CA LEU A 521 28.27 10.38 -9.39
C LEU A 521 28.81 9.89 -10.74
N LEU A 522 28.43 10.54 -11.85
CA LEU A 522 28.98 10.23 -13.19
C LEU A 522 30.48 10.55 -13.27
N MET A 523 30.94 11.63 -12.62
CA MET A 523 32.37 11.95 -12.50
C MET A 523 33.12 10.88 -11.69
N GLU A 524 32.59 10.47 -10.53
CA GLU A 524 33.18 9.41 -9.69
C GLU A 524 33.31 8.08 -10.44
N ALA A 525 32.26 7.70 -11.18
CA ALA A 525 32.21 6.47 -11.96
C ALA A 525 32.93 6.57 -13.33
N ASN A 526 33.57 7.71 -13.63
CA ASN A 526 34.25 8.01 -14.91
C ASN A 526 33.36 7.72 -16.14
N GLN A 527 32.11 8.14 -16.08
CA GLN A 527 31.09 7.98 -17.12
C GLN A 527 31.02 9.23 -18.02
N MET A 528 30.32 9.11 -19.15
CA MET A 528 30.06 10.26 -20.02
C MET A 528 29.00 11.17 -19.39
N ILE A 529 29.33 12.46 -19.24
CA ILE A 529 28.39 13.49 -18.76
C ILE A 529 27.84 14.22 -20.00
N PRO A 530 26.53 14.17 -20.28
CA PRO A 530 25.93 14.87 -21.40
C PRO A 530 26.10 16.39 -21.31
N ASP A 531 26.10 17.06 -22.47
CA ASP A 531 26.30 18.52 -22.56
C ASP A 531 25.24 19.31 -21.77
N PHE A 532 23.99 18.82 -21.73
CA PHE A 532 22.88 19.44 -20.99
C PHE A 532 23.01 19.34 -19.46
N LEU A 533 23.91 18.48 -18.94
CA LEU A 533 24.29 18.46 -17.52
C LEU A 533 25.63 19.18 -17.27
N GLY A 534 26.15 19.90 -18.28
CA GLY A 534 27.46 20.55 -18.22
C GLY A 534 27.56 21.66 -17.18
N GLU A 535 26.45 22.35 -16.88
CA GLU A 535 26.40 23.47 -15.93
C GLU A 535 26.52 23.03 -14.46
N PHE A 536 26.15 21.79 -14.13
CA PHE A 536 26.27 21.23 -12.78
C PHE A 536 27.65 20.65 -12.46
N LYS A 537 28.65 20.87 -13.34
CA LYS A 537 30.04 20.43 -13.09
C LYS A 537 30.72 21.39 -12.11
N PRO A 538 31.21 20.91 -10.95
CA PRO A 538 31.89 21.77 -9.99
C PRO A 538 33.24 22.29 -10.53
N GLU A 539 33.58 23.54 -10.20
CA GLU A 539 34.85 24.16 -10.57
C GLU A 539 35.99 23.69 -9.64
N GLY A 540 36.61 22.54 -9.94
CA GLY A 540 37.81 22.06 -9.24
C GLY A 540 38.05 20.56 -9.33
N ASP A 541 39.13 20.09 -8.68
CA ASP A 541 39.31 18.66 -8.41
C ASP A 541 38.33 18.23 -7.31
N LEU A 542 37.58 17.15 -7.53
CA LEU A 542 36.62 16.60 -6.57
C LEU A 542 37.33 15.89 -5.40
N GLU A 543 37.38 16.53 -4.22
CA GLU A 543 37.64 15.83 -2.97
C GLU A 543 36.37 15.11 -2.49
N PHE A 544 36.36 13.78 -2.61
CA PHE A 544 35.29 12.94 -2.08
C PHE A 544 35.47 12.75 -0.57
N HIS A 545 34.92 13.68 0.22
CA HIS A 545 34.72 13.43 1.64
C HIS A 545 33.87 12.18 1.86
N SER A 546 34.28 11.36 2.81
CA SER A 546 33.49 10.27 3.36
C SER A 546 32.87 10.76 4.66
N ASP A 547 31.54 10.90 4.70
CA ASP A 547 30.73 11.37 5.84
C ASP A 547 30.63 10.30 6.94
N ASP A 548 31.78 9.74 7.30
CA ASP A 548 31.94 8.42 7.92
C ASP A 548 32.78 8.49 9.22
N THR A 549 33.00 9.69 9.74
CA THR A 549 33.57 9.91 11.08
C THR A 549 32.49 9.78 12.14
N ASP A 550 32.70 8.90 13.12
CA ASP A 550 31.86 8.79 14.34
C ASP A 550 31.97 10.01 15.28
N ALA A 551 32.72 11.04 14.88
CA ALA A 551 32.74 12.33 15.55
C ALA A 551 31.50 13.13 15.14
N GLU A 552 30.54 13.24 16.06
CA GLU A 552 29.43 14.17 15.91
C GLU A 552 29.97 15.59 16.07
N GLY A 553 29.81 16.39 15.01
CA GLY A 553 29.88 17.84 15.09
C GLY A 553 28.49 18.36 15.40
N GLU A 554 28.38 19.22 16.42
CA GLU A 554 27.18 20.00 16.70
C GLU A 554 27.02 21.04 15.59
N ASP A 555 26.24 20.73 14.54
CA ASP A 555 25.76 21.74 13.62
C ASP A 555 24.63 22.53 14.30
N GLU A 556 25.03 23.48 15.16
CA GLU A 556 24.17 24.58 15.59
C GLU A 556 23.62 25.32 14.36
N MET A 557 22.36 25.75 14.41
CA MET A 557 21.75 26.56 13.36
C MET A 557 22.57 27.83 13.10
N GLY A 558 23.26 27.88 11.95
CA GLY A 558 24.04 29.03 11.52
C GLY A 558 23.16 30.17 10.99
N ASP A 559 22.71 31.05 11.89
CA ASP A 559 22.07 32.33 11.59
C ASP A 559 22.89 33.15 10.56
N THR A 560 22.30 33.44 9.40
CA THR A 560 22.92 34.26 8.36
C THR A 560 22.72 35.75 8.63
N ASN A 561 23.58 36.34 9.45
CA ASN A 561 23.66 37.80 9.59
C ASN A 561 25.04 38.33 9.15
N PRO A 562 25.13 39.11 8.05
CA PRO A 562 26.42 39.47 7.46
C PRO A 562 26.93 40.83 7.96
N GLU A 563 27.95 40.89 8.82
CA GLU A 563 28.81 42.09 8.85
C GLU A 563 30.21 41.92 9.50
N ASN A 564 31.16 42.62 8.85
CA ASN A 564 32.36 43.26 9.42
C ASN A 564 33.68 42.48 9.71
N ASN A 565 34.64 42.69 8.80
CA ASN A 565 36.08 42.89 8.98
C ASN A 565 36.73 42.74 10.38
N GLY A 566 37.89 42.05 10.43
CA GLY A 566 39.02 42.59 11.23
C GLY A 566 40.07 41.65 11.81
N ALA A 567 41.15 41.42 11.05
CA ALA A 567 42.55 41.45 11.51
C ALA A 567 43.02 40.63 12.76
N SER A 568 43.78 39.57 12.46
CA SER A 568 45.17 39.30 12.96
C SER A 568 45.49 39.00 14.45
N HIS A 569 46.38 38.00 14.60
CA HIS A 569 47.27 37.72 15.74
C HIS A 569 46.64 37.14 17.03
N SER A 570 47.34 36.40 17.90
CA SER A 570 48.44 35.42 17.72
C SER A 570 48.76 34.75 19.06
N ALA A 571 49.08 33.45 19.04
CA ALA A 571 49.97 32.74 19.99
C ALA A 571 49.54 32.49 21.46
N SER A 572 49.50 31.19 21.80
CA SER A 572 50.06 30.54 23.01
C SER A 572 49.70 31.01 24.43
N ALA A 573 49.21 30.09 25.28
CA ALA A 573 50.06 29.39 26.27
C ALA A 573 49.28 28.42 27.20
N GLU A 574 49.81 27.22 27.37
CA GLU A 574 49.62 26.34 28.55
C GLU A 574 50.61 26.74 29.68
N PRO A 575 50.65 26.11 30.88
CA PRO A 575 49.56 25.64 31.77
C PRO A 575 49.81 25.99 33.28
N ALA A 576 49.03 25.38 34.17
CA ALA A 576 49.43 24.80 35.48
C ALA A 576 49.10 25.49 36.84
N GLN A 577 48.26 24.76 37.60
CA GLN A 577 48.41 24.31 39.01
C GLN A 577 48.17 25.22 40.25
N SER A 578 47.51 24.57 41.23
CA SER A 578 47.43 24.84 42.69
C SER A 578 46.56 26.02 43.17
N GLY A 579 45.84 25.94 44.31
CA GLY A 579 45.55 24.79 45.18
C GLY A 579 44.97 25.15 46.57
N GLN A 580 44.12 24.28 47.12
CA GLN A 580 43.70 24.11 48.54
C GLN A 580 42.91 25.21 49.31
N GLY A 581 41.92 24.75 50.09
CA GLY A 581 41.12 25.55 51.04
C GLY A 581 39.78 24.87 51.45
N TRP A 582 39.79 23.66 52.04
CA TRP A 582 39.71 23.38 53.49
C TRP A 582 38.31 23.49 54.15
N GLY A 583 37.76 22.33 54.55
CA GLY A 583 36.73 22.12 55.61
C GLY A 583 35.25 22.28 55.19
N GLY A 584 34.32 21.40 55.56
CA GLY A 584 34.42 20.12 56.30
C GLY A 584 33.07 19.68 56.90
N GLU A 585 32.86 18.36 57.05
CA GLU A 585 31.88 17.70 57.96
C GLU A 585 30.36 17.85 57.56
N ASP A 586 29.48 16.84 57.66
CA ASP A 586 29.67 15.45 58.12
C ASP A 586 28.69 14.39 57.50
N TRP A 587 29.28 13.33 56.93
CA TRP A 587 28.94 11.87 56.96
C TRP A 587 27.54 11.32 56.58
N GLY A 588 27.58 10.21 55.84
CA GLY A 588 26.46 9.30 55.55
C GLY A 588 26.80 7.83 55.89
N ASN A 589 26.51 6.90 54.96
CA ASN A 589 26.90 5.47 54.95
C ASN A 589 26.26 4.59 56.07
N ASP A 590 26.01 3.28 55.88
CA ASP A 590 25.94 2.44 54.67
C ASP A 590 25.29 1.07 54.98
N LEU A 591 24.85 0.37 53.93
CA LEU A 591 24.88 -1.10 53.71
C LEU A 591 24.26 -2.12 54.72
N ASN A 592 23.53 -3.10 54.16
CA ASN A 592 23.89 -4.54 54.05
C ASN A 592 22.84 -5.63 54.44
N PHE A 593 22.52 -6.47 53.43
CA PHE A 593 22.43 -7.95 53.40
C PHE A 593 21.40 -8.79 54.24
N SER A 594 20.71 -9.71 53.53
CA SER A 594 20.24 -11.11 53.85
C SER A 594 19.97 -11.57 55.32
N SER A 595 19.11 -12.53 55.71
CA SER A 595 18.06 -13.44 55.16
C SER A 595 17.54 -14.28 56.38
N SER A 596 16.62 -15.26 56.37
CA SER A 596 15.78 -16.01 55.40
C SER A 596 14.55 -16.56 56.15
N ASP A 597 13.56 -17.17 55.45
CA ASP A 597 13.06 -18.56 55.70
C ASP A 597 11.74 -18.90 54.95
N ILE A 598 11.52 -20.21 54.77
CA ILE A 598 10.65 -20.92 53.80
C ILE A 598 9.51 -21.62 54.60
N PRO A 599 8.22 -21.77 54.13
CA PRO A 599 7.92 -22.84 53.16
C PRO A 599 6.68 -22.83 52.24
N ASN A 600 6.89 -23.53 51.11
CA ASN A 600 5.99 -24.46 50.38
C ASN A 600 4.78 -23.97 49.54
N SER A 601 4.84 -24.41 48.28
CA SER A 601 3.77 -24.54 47.29
C SER A 601 2.73 -25.61 47.65
N CYS A 602 1.50 -25.50 47.10
CA CYS A 602 0.91 -26.53 46.21
C CYS A 602 -0.57 -26.27 45.76
N VAL A 603 -0.82 -26.44 44.44
CA VAL A 603 -1.94 -27.19 43.82
C VAL A 603 -3.33 -26.53 43.54
N SER A 604 -3.67 -26.51 42.24
CA SER A 604 -4.98 -26.82 41.60
C SER A 604 -6.06 -25.75 41.27
N SER A 605 -6.10 -25.41 39.98
CA SER A 605 -7.23 -25.62 39.02
C SER A 605 -8.61 -24.91 39.16
N SER A 606 -8.88 -24.09 38.13
CA SER A 606 -10.05 -24.13 37.20
C SER A 606 -11.50 -23.83 37.64
N ALA A 607 -12.18 -23.09 36.74
CA ALA A 607 -13.62 -22.97 36.48
C ALA A 607 -14.48 -22.17 37.50
N ILE A 608 -14.88 -20.93 37.21
CA ILE A 608 -15.99 -20.51 36.33
C ILE A 608 -17.41 -20.88 36.86
N TYR A 609 -18.31 -19.89 36.84
CA TYR A 609 -19.78 -19.94 37.05
C TYR A 609 -20.35 -20.16 38.48
N ARG A 610 -20.67 -19.07 39.20
CA ARG A 610 -22.07 -18.54 39.34
C ARG A 610 -22.24 -17.46 40.43
N ARG A 611 -22.99 -16.42 40.07
CA ARG A 611 -23.91 -15.60 40.90
C ARG A 611 -23.52 -15.28 42.35
N VAL A 612 -23.15 -14.02 42.60
CA VAL A 612 -23.58 -13.31 43.82
C VAL A 612 -24.46 -12.14 43.40
N ALA A 613 -25.72 -12.21 43.78
CA ALA A 613 -26.60 -11.05 43.81
C ALA A 613 -26.60 -10.47 45.24
N VAL A 614 -27.00 -9.21 45.37
CA VAL A 614 -27.31 -8.53 46.65
C VAL A 614 -26.09 -8.15 47.51
N THR A 615 -25.51 -7.00 47.18
CA THR A 615 -25.59 -5.85 48.10
C THR A 615 -25.67 -4.53 47.30
N MET A 616 -26.89 -4.14 46.96
CA MET A 616 -27.20 -2.76 46.55
C MET A 616 -26.95 -1.77 47.71
N ALA A 617 -26.96 -0.48 47.36
CA ALA A 617 -26.90 0.68 48.24
C ALA A 617 -25.50 1.01 48.83
N SER A 618 -24.66 1.63 47.99
CA SER A 618 -23.74 2.72 48.43
C SER A 618 -23.04 3.46 47.26
N LEU A 619 -22.95 2.88 46.06
CA LEU A 619 -22.20 3.47 44.92
C LEU A 619 -23.06 3.70 43.65
N LEU A 620 -24.26 4.26 43.83
CA LEU A 620 -25.11 4.78 42.75
C LEU A 620 -25.66 6.19 43.06
N GLY A 621 -25.12 6.84 44.10
CA GLY A 621 -25.62 8.13 44.62
C GLY A 621 -24.89 9.39 44.13
N LEU A 622 -23.77 9.26 43.41
CA LEU A 622 -22.96 10.42 42.96
C LEU A 622 -22.93 10.67 41.45
N ALA A 623 -23.34 9.70 40.62
CA ALA A 623 -23.34 9.84 39.16
C ALA A 623 -24.67 10.33 38.56
N LEU A 624 -25.74 10.45 39.36
CA LEU A 624 -27.09 10.83 38.90
C LEU A 624 -27.57 12.22 39.37
N LEU A 625 -26.72 13.00 40.05
CA LEU A 625 -27.05 14.34 40.57
C LEU A 625 -26.41 15.50 39.79
N LEU A 626 -25.73 15.22 38.66
CA LEU A 626 -25.13 16.22 37.76
C LEU A 626 -25.62 16.15 36.30
N ARG A 627 -26.79 15.51 36.05
CA ARG A 627 -27.43 15.45 34.71
C ARG A 627 -28.93 15.81 34.73
N ALA A 628 -29.39 16.60 35.69
CA ALA A 628 -30.81 16.94 35.84
C ALA A 628 -31.07 18.34 36.44
N SER A 629 -30.43 19.40 35.93
CA SER A 629 -30.77 20.81 36.24
C SER A 629 -30.20 21.83 35.23
N THR A 630 -30.40 21.60 33.93
CA THR A 630 -30.13 22.59 32.83
C THR A 630 -30.88 22.21 31.55
N VAL A 631 -32.20 21.98 31.68
CA VAL A 631 -33.11 21.93 30.53
C VAL A 631 -34.16 23.03 30.75
N TRP A 632 -34.28 23.92 29.76
CA TRP A 632 -34.88 25.28 29.80
C TRP A 632 -34.04 26.36 30.48
N GLY A 633 -33.71 27.42 29.72
CA GLY A 633 -33.34 28.71 30.30
C GLY A 633 -32.05 29.37 29.81
N MET A 634 -31.42 28.93 28.72
CA MET A 634 -30.38 29.69 28.03
C MET A 634 -30.62 29.65 26.50
N MET A 635 -31.45 30.58 26.02
CA MET A 635 -31.13 31.22 24.74
C MET A 635 -29.81 31.98 24.97
N PRO A 636 -28.85 31.98 24.02
CA PRO A 636 -27.71 32.86 24.15
C PRO A 636 -28.20 34.30 24.26
N ASN A 637 -27.72 35.02 25.27
CA ASN A 637 -27.87 36.47 25.30
C ASN A 637 -27.17 36.98 24.03
N ARG A 638 -27.96 37.51 23.09
CA ARG A 638 -27.58 38.39 21.97
C ARG A 638 -26.08 38.68 21.97
N MET A 639 -25.31 37.83 21.27
CA MET A 639 -23.85 37.94 21.23
C MET A 639 -23.45 39.34 20.76
N GLU A 640 -22.42 39.90 21.39
CA GLU A 640 -21.85 41.16 20.93
C GLU A 640 -21.14 40.92 19.58
N LYS A 641 -21.22 41.90 18.67
CA LYS A 641 -20.64 41.82 17.31
C LYS A 641 -19.15 41.51 17.38
N GLY A 642 -18.80 40.28 17.01
CA GLY A 642 -17.45 39.74 16.91
C GLY A 642 -17.54 38.38 16.21
N ASP A 643 -16.43 37.94 15.64
CA ASP A 643 -16.39 36.79 14.74
C ASP A 643 -16.73 35.47 15.47
N PHE A 644 -17.47 34.60 14.80
CA PHE A 644 -17.92 33.32 15.38
C PHE A 644 -16.90 32.22 15.07
N ILE A 645 -16.01 31.99 16.03
CA ILE A 645 -14.96 30.98 15.95
C ILE A 645 -15.58 29.57 16.02
N VAL A 646 -15.27 28.73 15.03
CA VAL A 646 -15.66 27.31 14.99
C VAL A 646 -14.51 26.44 15.48
N ASP A 647 -13.29 26.68 14.98
CA ASP A 647 -12.12 25.84 15.22
C ASP A 647 -10.83 26.67 15.13
N THR A 648 -10.00 26.62 16.16
CA THR A 648 -8.63 27.15 16.23
C THR A 648 -7.57 26.05 16.22
N PHE A 649 -8.01 24.79 16.24
CA PHE A 649 -7.16 23.60 16.39
C PHE A 649 -6.33 23.56 17.70
N ASP A 650 -6.67 24.38 18.70
CA ASP A 650 -6.05 24.48 20.04
C ASP A 650 -6.09 23.17 20.86
N SER A 651 -6.89 22.18 20.47
CA SER A 651 -6.99 20.89 21.16
C SER A 651 -7.30 19.76 20.19
N SER A 652 -6.82 18.55 20.46
CA SER A 652 -7.27 17.33 19.79
C SER A 652 -8.02 16.45 20.82
N PRO A 653 -9.21 15.91 20.51
CA PRO A 653 -9.90 15.88 19.21
C PRO A 653 -11.14 16.80 19.13
N PHE A 654 -11.10 18.01 19.73
CA PHE A 654 -12.28 18.89 19.83
C PHE A 654 -11.97 20.33 19.41
N ASN A 655 -12.92 20.92 18.70
CA ASN A 655 -12.91 22.33 18.30
C ASN A 655 -13.42 23.27 19.42
N ASP A 656 -13.39 24.58 19.18
CA ASP A 656 -13.80 25.63 20.13
C ASP A 656 -15.26 25.55 20.58
N LEU A 657 -16.12 24.97 19.74
CA LEU A 657 -17.53 24.71 20.08
C LEU A 657 -17.69 23.49 21.00
N GLY A 658 -16.62 22.72 21.23
CA GLY A 658 -16.59 21.51 22.04
C GLY A 658 -17.06 20.25 21.31
N PHE A 659 -17.17 20.30 19.98
CA PHE A 659 -17.56 19.16 19.14
C PHE A 659 -16.35 18.53 18.45
N TRP A 660 -16.53 17.34 17.89
CA TRP A 660 -15.45 16.60 17.26
C TRP A 660 -14.94 17.29 15.99
N HIS A 661 -13.63 17.27 15.82
CA HIS A 661 -12.96 17.50 14.54
C HIS A 661 -11.98 16.35 14.24
N GLY A 662 -11.58 16.20 12.99
CA GLY A 662 -10.57 15.20 12.63
C GLY A 662 -10.71 14.64 11.22
N ALA A 663 -9.75 13.78 10.88
CA ALA A 663 -9.69 13.06 9.61
C ALA A 663 -10.60 11.82 9.56
N GLY A 664 -10.99 11.46 8.33
CA GLY A 664 -11.40 10.10 7.97
C GLY A 664 -10.24 9.09 8.03
N GLU A 665 -10.52 7.80 7.80
CA GLU A 665 -9.59 6.70 8.11
C GLU A 665 -8.22 6.73 7.38
N SER A 666 -8.09 7.45 6.25
CA SER A 666 -6.92 7.44 5.38
C SER A 666 -6.07 8.73 5.40
N LEU A 667 -6.62 9.86 5.85
CA LEU A 667 -5.91 11.15 5.82
C LEU A 667 -4.89 11.23 6.96
N ALA A 668 -3.62 11.41 6.61
CA ALA A 668 -2.57 11.69 7.58
C ALA A 668 -2.73 13.09 8.17
N VAL A 669 -2.74 13.17 9.51
CA VAL A 669 -2.94 14.41 10.26
C VAL A 669 -1.96 14.52 11.42
N GLU A 670 -1.34 15.70 11.56
CA GLU A 670 -0.52 16.08 12.72
C GLU A 670 -1.03 17.41 13.30
N TYR A 671 -1.09 17.53 14.63
CA TYR A 671 -1.51 18.76 15.31
C TYR A 671 -0.28 19.41 15.95
N SER A 672 -0.01 20.68 15.65
CA SER A 672 1.05 21.43 16.31
C SER A 672 0.49 22.42 17.35
N TYR A 673 1.17 22.47 18.49
CA TYR A 673 0.83 23.29 19.65
C TYR A 673 2.04 24.13 20.10
N ASP A 674 2.45 25.09 19.26
CA ASP A 674 3.58 25.97 19.53
C ASP A 674 3.11 27.33 20.09
N ASP A 675 3.97 27.97 20.91
CA ASP A 675 3.68 29.26 21.58
C ASP A 675 3.36 30.44 20.62
N GLU A 676 3.55 30.28 19.29
CA GLU A 676 3.35 31.32 18.28
C GLU A 676 2.16 31.09 17.33
N SER A 677 1.75 29.84 17.03
CA SER A 677 0.55 29.53 16.24
C SER A 677 0.17 28.05 16.31
N ASN A 678 -1.06 27.75 16.69
CA ASN A 678 -1.64 26.40 16.58
C ASN A 678 -2.12 26.13 15.15
N PHE A 679 -1.99 24.89 14.70
CA PHE A 679 -2.49 24.45 13.40
C PHE A 679 -2.67 22.94 13.34
N VAL A 680 -3.48 22.48 12.40
CA VAL A 680 -3.55 21.09 11.97
C VAL A 680 -2.95 20.93 10.58
N GLU A 681 -1.95 20.06 10.45
CA GLU A 681 -1.37 19.64 9.18
C GLU A 681 -2.22 18.52 8.59
N LEU A 682 -2.67 18.69 7.34
CA LEU A 682 -3.32 17.68 6.53
C LEU A 682 -2.38 17.28 5.39
N SER A 683 -1.99 16.01 5.34
CA SER A 683 -1.11 15.47 4.30
C SER A 683 -1.88 14.48 3.39
N PRO A 684 -2.62 14.99 2.38
CA PRO A 684 -3.53 14.18 1.55
C PRO A 684 -2.79 13.26 0.57
N SER A 685 -3.20 12.00 0.56
CA SER A 685 -2.67 10.92 -0.28
C SER A 685 -3.65 10.46 -1.37
N ASP A 686 -4.95 10.70 -1.17
CA ASP A 686 -6.04 10.27 -2.04
C ASP A 686 -7.14 11.35 -2.09
N PRO A 687 -7.83 11.59 -3.22
CA PRO A 687 -8.97 12.53 -3.26
C PRO A 687 -10.14 12.15 -2.33
N ASP A 688 -10.24 10.90 -1.86
CA ASP A 688 -11.22 10.48 -0.86
C ASP A 688 -10.83 10.86 0.58
N ASP A 689 -9.62 11.38 0.80
CA ASP A 689 -9.20 11.94 2.08
C ASP A 689 -10.08 13.15 2.45
N ASN A 690 -10.48 13.20 3.72
CA ASN A 690 -11.39 14.22 4.25
C ASN A 690 -11.05 14.56 5.71
N TYR A 691 -11.23 15.82 6.05
CA TYR A 691 -11.18 16.34 7.42
C TYR A 691 -12.48 17.09 7.73
N HIS A 692 -13.03 16.89 8.91
CA HIS A 692 -14.28 17.51 9.37
C HIS A 692 -14.06 18.35 10.62
N THR A 693 -14.85 19.41 10.78
CA THR A 693 -15.05 20.11 12.06
C THR A 693 -16.56 20.31 12.30
N MET A 694 -17.06 19.85 13.44
CA MET A 694 -18.50 19.79 13.71
C MET A 694 -19.06 21.08 14.33
N LEU A 695 -20.22 21.51 13.86
CA LEU A 695 -21.00 22.61 14.45
C LEU A 695 -21.92 22.14 15.58
N SER A 696 -22.33 20.86 15.55
CA SER A 696 -23.27 20.26 16.52
C SER A 696 -23.30 18.73 16.38
N ASP A 697 -23.55 18.01 17.48
CA ASP A 697 -23.87 16.57 17.48
C ASP A 697 -25.19 16.22 16.74
N SER A 698 -25.95 17.23 16.26
CA SER A 698 -27.27 17.06 15.65
C SER A 698 -27.51 18.05 14.50
N CYS A 699 -28.16 19.17 14.80
CA CYS A 699 -28.33 20.33 13.93
C CYS A 699 -27.79 21.58 14.63
N PHE A 700 -27.35 22.55 13.84
CA PHE A 700 -26.95 23.88 14.21
C PHE A 700 -27.67 24.87 13.28
N ASP A 701 -28.22 25.95 13.84
CA ASP A 701 -28.97 26.93 13.07
C ASP A 701 -28.06 28.08 12.63
N LEU A 702 -27.71 28.09 11.33
CA LEU A 702 -26.91 29.13 10.70
C LEU A 702 -27.75 30.30 10.15
N SER A 703 -29.07 30.34 10.37
CA SER A 703 -29.94 31.37 9.77
C SER A 703 -29.59 32.80 10.20
N ASP A 704 -29.09 32.99 11.42
CA ASP A 704 -28.61 34.30 11.91
C ASP A 704 -27.30 34.76 11.21
N PHE A 705 -26.65 33.88 10.45
CA PHE A 705 -25.37 34.09 9.76
C PHE A 705 -25.48 34.04 8.22
N GLU A 706 -26.69 33.94 7.63
CA GLU A 706 -26.86 33.70 6.17
C GLU A 706 -26.18 34.75 5.27
N ASP A 707 -26.14 36.01 5.73
CA ASP A 707 -25.49 37.15 5.06
C ASP A 707 -23.96 37.27 5.34
N MET A 708 -23.37 36.32 6.08
CA MET A 708 -21.96 36.33 6.51
C MET A 708 -21.08 35.35 5.70
N TYR A 709 -19.78 35.35 5.98
CA TYR A 709 -18.78 34.56 5.27
C TYR A 709 -18.15 33.50 6.19
N LEU A 710 -18.09 32.25 5.73
CA LEU A 710 -17.17 31.25 6.25
C LEU A 710 -15.74 31.68 5.91
N HIS A 711 -14.95 31.95 6.93
CA HIS A 711 -13.53 32.25 6.85
C HIS A 711 -12.71 30.99 7.24
N VAL A 712 -11.65 30.72 6.48
CA VAL A 712 -10.66 29.69 6.80
C VAL A 712 -9.28 30.28 6.59
N SER A 713 -8.49 30.40 7.67
CA SER A 713 -7.08 30.78 7.58
C SER A 713 -6.22 29.52 7.47
N PHE A 714 -5.35 29.47 6.47
CA PHE A 714 -4.60 28.28 6.07
C PHE A 714 -3.26 28.61 5.42
N SER A 715 -2.40 27.63 5.24
CA SER A 715 -1.27 27.73 4.30
C SER A 715 -1.02 26.42 3.57
N GLY A 716 -0.14 26.44 2.57
CA GLY A 716 0.05 25.33 1.64
C GLY A 716 -0.92 25.43 0.46
N SER A 717 -1.61 24.34 0.13
CA SER A 717 -2.43 24.26 -1.09
C SER A 717 -3.90 24.63 -0.87
N SER A 718 -4.50 25.39 -1.80
CA SER A 718 -5.95 25.62 -1.87
C SER A 718 -6.71 24.65 -2.80
N LYS A 719 -6.07 23.54 -3.18
CA LYS A 719 -6.55 22.58 -4.18
C LYS A 719 -7.44 21.49 -3.58
N PHE A 720 -8.52 21.93 -2.95
CA PHE A 720 -9.51 21.07 -2.30
C PHE A 720 -10.92 21.67 -2.40
N SER A 721 -11.92 20.88 -1.99
CA SER A 721 -13.30 21.29 -1.82
C SER A 721 -13.61 21.60 -0.35
N ILE A 722 -14.32 22.69 -0.11
CA ILE A 722 -14.98 22.96 1.17
C ILE A 722 -16.44 22.57 1.01
N SER A 723 -16.96 21.77 1.94
CA SER A 723 -18.39 21.44 2.03
C SER A 723 -18.98 21.91 3.35
N LEU A 724 -20.21 22.43 3.27
CA LEU A 724 -21.08 22.59 4.43
C LEU A 724 -22.09 21.44 4.40
N TYR A 725 -22.05 20.60 5.44
CA TYR A 725 -22.94 19.46 5.62
C TYR A 725 -24.16 19.87 6.45
N GLN A 726 -25.28 19.24 6.13
CA GLN A 726 -26.50 19.28 6.93
C GLN A 726 -26.90 17.89 7.42
N SER A 727 -27.58 17.85 8.57
CA SER A 727 -28.27 16.69 9.10
C SER A 727 -29.54 16.37 8.29
N ASN A 728 -30.15 15.23 8.60
CA ASN A 728 -31.50 14.92 8.14
C ASN A 728 -32.56 15.76 8.87
N GLY A 729 -33.79 15.81 8.35
CA GLY A 729 -34.87 16.63 8.93
C GLY A 729 -35.36 16.20 10.32
N ASP A 730 -34.94 15.03 10.83
CA ASP A 730 -35.17 14.60 12.22
C ASP A 730 -34.05 15.11 13.17
N CYS A 731 -33.00 15.76 12.64
CA CYS A 731 -31.77 16.15 13.35
C CYS A 731 -31.12 14.98 14.11
N ASN A 732 -31.20 13.77 13.56
CA ASN A 732 -30.88 12.54 14.28
C ASN A 732 -29.84 11.69 13.52
N PRO A 733 -28.61 11.52 14.01
CA PRO A 733 -27.58 10.75 13.32
C PRO A 733 -27.90 9.24 13.21
N ASP A 734 -28.86 8.71 13.97
CA ASP A 734 -29.37 7.34 13.85
C ASP A 734 -30.47 7.19 12.78
N ARG A 735 -30.84 8.26 12.07
CA ARG A 735 -31.74 8.23 10.91
C ARG A 735 -30.96 8.33 9.61
N ALA A 736 -31.32 7.52 8.62
CA ALA A 736 -30.74 7.64 7.28
C ALA A 736 -31.52 8.68 6.43
N PRO A 737 -30.86 9.48 5.58
CA PRO A 737 -29.40 9.57 5.40
C PRO A 737 -28.69 10.24 6.60
N SER A 738 -27.48 9.77 6.89
CA SER A 738 -26.57 10.30 7.93
C SER A 738 -25.13 10.20 7.43
N PRO A 739 -24.44 11.32 7.18
CA PRO A 739 -24.95 12.70 7.19
C PRO A 739 -26.08 12.92 6.17
N GLY A 740 -26.87 13.98 6.34
CA GLY A 740 -28.13 14.17 5.62
C GLY A 740 -27.95 14.57 4.14
N ASN A 741 -27.24 15.68 3.90
CA ASN A 741 -26.82 16.14 2.57
C ASN A 741 -25.67 17.16 2.71
N SER A 742 -25.08 17.60 1.60
CA SER A 742 -24.10 18.70 1.59
C SER A 742 -24.08 19.45 0.25
N ASP A 743 -23.58 20.67 0.27
CA ASP A 743 -23.14 21.38 -0.92
C ASP A 743 -21.68 21.83 -0.78
N SER A 744 -21.02 22.08 -1.92
CA SER A 744 -19.56 22.19 -2.00
C SER A 744 -19.13 23.42 -2.82
N VAL A 745 -17.99 23.99 -2.46
CA VAL A 745 -17.26 25.00 -3.24
C VAL A 745 -15.80 24.59 -3.41
N GLU A 746 -15.18 25.02 -4.51
CA GLU A 746 -13.75 24.79 -4.72
C GLU A 746 -12.97 25.91 -4.01
N ALA A 747 -12.12 25.54 -3.05
CA ALA A 747 -11.44 26.49 -2.17
C ALA A 747 -10.60 27.52 -2.94
N SER A 748 -9.87 27.05 -3.96
CA SER A 748 -9.04 27.84 -4.88
C SER A 748 -9.72 29.09 -5.46
N ARG A 749 -11.05 29.07 -5.63
CA ARG A 749 -11.83 30.19 -6.16
C ARG A 749 -12.03 31.29 -5.12
N TYR A 750 -12.05 30.95 -3.84
CA TYR A 750 -12.37 31.83 -2.73
C TYR A 750 -11.14 32.26 -1.91
N THR A 751 -9.94 31.89 -2.37
CA THR A 751 -8.64 32.15 -1.72
C THR A 751 -8.08 33.55 -2.03
N VAL A 752 -7.58 34.24 -1.00
CA VAL A 752 -6.72 35.42 -1.08
C VAL A 752 -5.55 35.25 -0.12
N GLY A 753 -4.32 35.10 -0.65
CA GLY A 753 -3.15 34.90 0.20
C GLY A 753 -3.25 33.60 1.01
N GLU A 754 -3.30 33.73 2.34
CA GLU A 754 -3.42 32.64 3.31
C GLU A 754 -4.85 32.49 3.88
N ASP A 755 -5.83 33.17 3.28
CA ASP A 755 -7.20 33.23 3.78
C ASP A 755 -8.22 32.83 2.70
N ILE A 756 -9.34 32.22 3.09
CA ILE A 756 -10.43 31.81 2.21
C ILE A 756 -11.74 32.38 2.74
N TYR A 757 -12.49 33.11 1.92
CA TYR A 757 -13.79 33.67 2.30
C TYR A 757 -14.92 33.16 1.39
N VAL A 758 -15.80 32.32 1.93
CA VAL A 758 -16.97 31.76 1.22
C VAL A 758 -18.25 32.34 1.83
N PRO A 759 -19.10 33.07 1.08
CA PRO A 759 -20.42 33.46 1.57
C PRO A 759 -21.24 32.23 1.98
N LEU A 760 -21.92 32.25 3.13
CA LEU A 760 -22.70 31.11 3.56
C LEU A 760 -23.87 30.81 2.60
N SER A 761 -24.43 31.85 1.99
CA SER A 761 -25.39 31.76 0.87
C SER A 761 -24.87 31.08 -0.41
N HIS A 762 -23.58 30.74 -0.51
CA HIS A 762 -23.02 29.90 -1.58
C HIS A 762 -23.12 28.39 -1.30
N PHE A 763 -23.59 27.96 -0.13
CA PHE A 763 -23.90 26.57 0.17
C PHE A 763 -25.40 26.33 0.09
N TYR A 764 -25.85 25.56 -0.90
CA TYR A 764 -27.27 25.25 -1.09
C TYR A 764 -27.75 24.12 -0.17
N ILE A 765 -27.80 24.42 1.13
CA ILE A 765 -28.34 23.57 2.19
C ILE A 765 -29.50 24.27 2.93
N ASP A 766 -30.22 23.55 3.79
CA ASP A 766 -31.08 24.17 4.80
C ASP A 766 -30.19 24.70 5.96
N PRO A 767 -30.12 26.02 6.22
CA PRO A 767 -29.26 26.58 7.24
C PRO A 767 -29.68 26.17 8.67
N THR A 768 -30.94 25.76 8.88
CA THR A 768 -31.42 25.28 10.20
C THR A 768 -30.93 23.87 10.53
N LEU A 769 -30.39 23.15 9.54
CA LEU A 769 -29.98 21.76 9.63
C LEU A 769 -28.46 21.57 9.55
N ALA A 770 -27.65 22.64 9.55
CA ALA A 770 -26.19 22.53 9.40
C ALA A 770 -25.56 21.64 10.51
N SER A 771 -24.50 20.90 10.19
CA SER A 771 -23.91 19.92 11.12
C SER A 771 -22.38 19.92 11.17
N SER A 772 -21.69 20.10 10.04
CA SER A 772 -20.22 20.18 10.00
C SER A 772 -19.73 20.91 8.76
N ILE A 773 -18.51 21.44 8.86
CA ILE A 773 -17.70 21.93 7.74
C ILE A 773 -16.67 20.83 7.43
N ALA A 774 -16.40 20.57 6.15
CA ALA A 774 -15.44 19.56 5.73
C ALA A 774 -14.51 20.04 4.62
N PHE A 775 -13.28 19.54 4.66
CA PHE A 775 -12.19 19.76 3.70
C PHE A 775 -11.88 18.41 3.05
N HIS A 776 -12.14 18.27 1.75
CA HIS A 776 -12.07 16.97 1.05
C HIS A 776 -11.88 17.17 -0.46
N GLY A 777 -11.78 16.08 -1.24
CA GLY A 777 -11.59 16.19 -2.68
C GLY A 777 -10.24 16.84 -3.02
N PHE A 778 -9.20 16.49 -2.26
CA PHE A 778 -7.84 16.97 -2.47
C PHE A 778 -7.32 16.45 -3.80
N TYR A 779 -7.06 17.34 -4.75
CA TYR A 779 -6.61 16.96 -6.10
C TYR A 779 -5.11 17.16 -6.34
N THR A 780 -4.36 17.30 -5.24
CA THR A 780 -2.89 17.27 -5.17
C THR A 780 -2.43 16.74 -3.82
N HIS A 781 -1.26 16.11 -3.78
CA HIS A 781 -0.57 15.69 -2.54
C HIS A 781 0.19 16.82 -1.84
N GLU A 782 -0.20 18.08 -2.08
CA GLU A 782 0.40 19.23 -1.43
C GLU A 782 -0.24 19.38 -0.04
N THR A 783 0.58 19.41 1.00
CA THR A 783 0.16 19.58 2.40
C THR A 783 -0.65 20.86 2.59
N VAL A 784 -1.66 20.79 3.46
CA VAL A 784 -2.53 21.92 3.84
C VAL A 784 -2.47 22.10 5.35
N TYR A 785 -2.13 23.31 5.80
CA TYR A 785 -2.08 23.66 7.22
C TYR A 785 -3.31 24.52 7.53
N LEU A 786 -4.29 24.01 8.28
CA LEU A 786 -5.44 24.82 8.72
C LEU A 786 -5.11 25.46 10.08
N ARG A 787 -5.34 26.77 10.21
CA ARG A 787 -5.06 27.55 11.44
C ARG A 787 -6.32 28.03 12.13
N SER A 788 -7.34 28.42 11.37
CA SER A 788 -8.66 28.74 11.94
C SER A 788 -9.79 28.47 10.96
N VAL A 789 -10.97 28.22 11.52
CA VAL A 789 -12.27 28.16 10.83
C VAL A 789 -13.25 29.01 11.65
N GLU A 790 -13.87 30.00 11.03
CA GLU A 790 -14.76 30.95 11.72
C GLU A 790 -15.79 31.57 10.75
N ILE A 791 -16.75 32.32 11.27
CA ILE A 791 -17.76 33.03 10.48
C ILE A 791 -17.68 34.53 10.77
N VAL A 792 -17.41 35.33 9.73
CA VAL A 792 -17.04 36.76 9.81
C VAL A 792 -18.08 37.67 9.13
N GLU A 793 -18.24 38.91 9.62
CA GLU A 793 -19.17 39.90 9.03
C GLU A 793 -18.60 40.58 7.76
N GLU A 794 -17.28 40.76 7.70
CA GLU A 794 -16.59 41.57 6.69
C GLU A 794 -15.44 40.78 6.03
N ILE A 795 -15.10 41.15 4.79
CA ILE A 795 -13.98 40.60 4.01
C ILE A 795 -13.01 41.74 3.65
N PRO A 796 -11.76 41.46 3.21
CA PRO A 796 -10.84 42.50 2.76
C PRO A 796 -11.43 43.40 1.66
N ASP A 797 -11.27 44.72 1.80
CA ASP A 797 -11.78 45.77 0.88
C ASP A 797 -11.37 45.56 -0.60
N ASP A 798 -10.29 44.82 -0.84
CA ASP A 798 -9.72 44.53 -2.16
C ASP A 798 -10.05 43.13 -2.71
N PHE A 799 -10.84 42.31 -1.99
CA PHE A 799 -11.30 41.02 -2.48
C PHE A 799 -12.69 41.08 -3.15
N GLU A 800 -12.77 40.63 -4.41
CA GLU A 800 -14.05 40.42 -5.12
C GLU A 800 -14.45 38.95 -5.07
N ILE A 801 -15.51 38.65 -4.31
CA ILE A 801 -16.09 37.31 -4.18
C ILE A 801 -16.59 36.81 -5.55
N PRO A 802 -16.15 35.63 -6.03
CA PRO A 802 -16.64 35.11 -7.30
C PRO A 802 -18.05 34.53 -7.15
N PRO A 803 -18.90 34.60 -8.21
CA PRO A 803 -20.23 34.00 -8.16
C PRO A 803 -20.15 32.48 -7.93
N LYS A 804 -21.09 31.94 -7.14
CA LYS A 804 -21.30 30.48 -7.06
C LYS A 804 -21.57 29.91 -8.45
N LEU A 805 -20.82 28.89 -8.82
CA LEU A 805 -21.06 28.14 -10.05
C LEU A 805 -22.25 27.20 -9.88
N PRO A 806 -23.03 26.93 -10.94
CA PRO A 806 -24.03 25.86 -10.94
C PRO A 806 -23.41 24.55 -10.45
N THR A 807 -24.15 23.79 -9.64
CA THR A 807 -23.70 22.57 -8.96
C THR A 807 -24.75 21.49 -9.13
N GLY A 808 -24.33 20.23 -9.32
CA GLY A 808 -25.25 19.10 -9.39
C GLY A 808 -25.95 18.84 -8.05
N THR A 809 -27.20 18.40 -8.13
CA THR A 809 -28.03 18.13 -6.94
C THR A 809 -27.71 16.73 -6.41
N LEU A 810 -27.01 16.66 -5.27
CA LEU A 810 -26.77 15.40 -4.56
C LEU A 810 -28.10 14.90 -3.95
N VAL A 811 -28.45 13.65 -4.25
CA VAL A 811 -29.64 12.97 -3.72
C VAL A 811 -29.26 11.66 -3.05
N LEU A 812 -29.70 11.51 -1.80
CA LEU A 812 -29.45 10.35 -0.93
C LEU A 812 -30.76 9.64 -0.54
N ASN A 813 -31.90 10.32 -0.68
CA ASN A 813 -33.23 9.83 -0.30
C ASN A 813 -34.28 10.13 -1.39
N CYS A 814 -35.38 9.40 -1.40
CA CYS A 814 -36.46 9.61 -2.37
C CYS A 814 -37.25 10.90 -2.11
N LYS A 815 -37.57 11.63 -3.20
CA LYS A 815 -38.49 12.78 -3.16
C LYS A 815 -39.96 12.33 -3.09
N ARG A 816 -40.27 11.17 -3.69
CA ARG A 816 -41.59 10.55 -3.63
C ARG A 816 -41.81 9.89 -2.26
N PRO A 817 -42.88 10.22 -1.53
CA PRO A 817 -43.25 9.52 -0.29
C PRO A 817 -43.45 8.02 -0.51
N ASP A 818 -43.24 7.23 0.56
CA ASP A 818 -43.49 5.78 0.61
C ASP A 818 -42.86 4.97 -0.53
N SER A 819 -41.70 5.40 -1.05
CA SER A 819 -40.99 4.77 -2.15
C SER A 819 -39.59 4.26 -1.76
N PHE A 820 -39.07 3.28 -2.52
CA PHE A 820 -37.74 2.73 -2.37
C PHE A 820 -37.11 2.53 -3.75
N ALA A 821 -36.00 3.20 -4.05
CA ALA A 821 -35.29 3.08 -5.30
C ALA A 821 -34.17 2.03 -5.24
N PHE A 822 -34.10 1.21 -6.29
CA PHE A 822 -32.96 0.35 -6.56
C PHE A 822 -32.13 0.94 -7.70
N GLY A 823 -30.91 1.38 -7.37
CA GLY A 823 -29.81 1.57 -8.30
C GLY A 823 -28.96 0.30 -8.40
N ILE A 824 -28.44 0.03 -9.59
CA ILE A 824 -27.41 -0.99 -9.83
C ILE A 824 -26.26 -0.30 -10.56
N ASP A 825 -25.06 -0.43 -10.02
CA ASP A 825 -23.84 0.25 -10.46
C ASP A 825 -22.74 -0.81 -10.70
N ASP A 826 -22.05 -0.75 -11.83
CA ASP A 826 -21.14 -1.80 -12.35
C ASP A 826 -21.68 -3.25 -12.40
N GLY A 827 -20.98 -4.11 -13.14
CA GLY A 827 -21.16 -5.56 -13.00
C GLY A 827 -20.54 -6.43 -14.07
N ASP A 828 -20.49 -7.74 -13.79
CA ASP A 828 -19.95 -8.76 -14.70
C ASP A 828 -21.03 -9.16 -15.73
N PRO A 829 -20.77 -9.02 -17.05
CA PRO A 829 -21.68 -9.49 -18.11
C PRO A 829 -22.12 -10.95 -17.98
N GLN A 830 -21.34 -11.81 -17.32
CA GLN A 830 -21.66 -13.21 -17.07
C GLN A 830 -22.78 -13.38 -16.03
N LEU A 831 -22.90 -12.46 -15.08
CA LEU A 831 -23.92 -12.46 -14.02
C LEU A 831 -25.19 -11.68 -14.42
N ALA A 832 -25.11 -10.83 -15.46
CA ALA A 832 -26.22 -10.01 -15.92
C ALA A 832 -27.52 -10.79 -16.20
N GLN A 833 -27.44 -12.02 -16.74
CA GLN A 833 -28.63 -12.84 -16.98
C GLN A 833 -29.29 -13.31 -15.67
N GLU A 834 -28.49 -13.70 -14.66
CA GLU A 834 -29.02 -14.12 -13.35
C GLU A 834 -29.69 -12.94 -12.63
N VAL A 835 -29.06 -11.76 -12.67
CA VAL A 835 -29.67 -10.51 -12.18
C VAL A 835 -30.99 -10.23 -12.90
N MET A 836 -31.03 -10.35 -14.23
CA MET A 836 -32.25 -10.11 -15.01
C MET A 836 -33.38 -11.09 -14.71
N ASP A 837 -33.05 -12.37 -14.53
CA ASP A 837 -34.02 -13.41 -14.13
C ASP A 837 -34.56 -13.12 -12.72
N ILE A 838 -33.71 -12.69 -11.78
CA ILE A 838 -34.12 -12.25 -10.44
C ILE A 838 -35.06 -11.04 -10.52
N LEU A 839 -34.70 -9.99 -11.25
CA LEU A 839 -35.52 -8.77 -11.35
C LEU A 839 -36.88 -9.03 -12.05
N GLU A 840 -36.93 -9.96 -13.01
CA GLU A 840 -38.17 -10.38 -13.68
C GLU A 840 -39.05 -11.23 -12.76
N ASP A 841 -38.49 -12.23 -12.07
CA ASP A 841 -39.21 -13.07 -11.10
C ASP A 841 -39.75 -12.27 -9.91
N GLU A 842 -38.96 -11.34 -9.37
CA GLU A 842 -39.38 -10.44 -8.29
C GLU A 842 -40.30 -9.31 -8.79
N GLY A 843 -40.45 -9.13 -10.11
CA GLY A 843 -41.37 -8.17 -10.71
C GLY A 843 -41.04 -6.69 -10.41
N ILE A 844 -39.75 -6.33 -10.30
CA ILE A 844 -39.32 -4.96 -10.01
C ILE A 844 -38.67 -4.26 -11.22
N LYS A 845 -38.56 -2.93 -11.15
CA LYS A 845 -37.82 -2.09 -12.08
C LYS A 845 -36.81 -1.27 -11.31
N VAL A 846 -35.62 -1.12 -11.90
CA VAL A 846 -34.42 -0.55 -11.26
C VAL A 846 -33.74 0.41 -12.24
N THR A 847 -32.78 1.18 -11.74
CA THR A 847 -31.92 2.07 -12.54
C THR A 847 -30.53 1.48 -12.64
N PHE A 848 -30.03 1.26 -13.85
CA PHE A 848 -28.65 0.86 -14.10
C PHE A 848 -27.81 2.09 -14.38
N PHE A 849 -26.77 2.33 -13.58
CA PHE A 849 -25.68 3.25 -13.89
C PHE A 849 -24.63 2.48 -14.70
N VAL A 850 -24.17 3.06 -15.80
CA VAL A 850 -23.39 2.31 -16.79
C VAL A 850 -22.13 3.04 -17.21
N VAL A 851 -20.99 2.37 -17.03
CA VAL A 851 -19.66 2.81 -17.47
C VAL A 851 -19.61 2.90 -18.99
N GLY A 852 -19.30 4.10 -19.51
CA GLY A 852 -19.33 4.37 -20.95
C GLY A 852 -18.39 3.49 -21.78
N GLN A 853 -17.16 3.28 -21.30
CA GLN A 853 -16.18 2.40 -21.94
C GLN A 853 -16.66 0.94 -22.03
N GLY A 854 -17.40 0.48 -21.02
CA GLY A 854 -18.01 -0.85 -20.99
C GLY A 854 -19.08 -1.04 -22.08
N LEU A 855 -19.79 0.03 -22.47
CA LEU A 855 -20.75 0.01 -23.58
C LEU A 855 -20.08 0.00 -24.97
N VAL A 856 -18.95 0.71 -25.10
CA VAL A 856 -18.21 0.85 -26.37
C VAL A 856 -17.39 -0.40 -26.69
N ASP A 857 -16.89 -1.13 -25.69
CA ASP A 857 -16.14 -2.37 -25.91
C ASP A 857 -17.09 -3.54 -26.26
N GLU A 858 -17.19 -3.85 -27.57
CA GLU A 858 -18.01 -4.94 -28.10
C GLU A 858 -17.77 -6.30 -27.42
N SER A 859 -16.60 -6.53 -26.81
CA SER A 859 -16.27 -7.80 -26.15
C SER A 859 -16.99 -8.02 -24.82
N THR A 860 -17.48 -6.96 -24.17
CA THR A 860 -18.28 -7.06 -22.93
C THR A 860 -19.71 -7.51 -23.20
N ASN A 861 -20.21 -7.28 -24.42
CA ASN A 861 -21.62 -7.46 -24.81
C ASN A 861 -22.63 -6.61 -24.00
N LEU A 862 -22.17 -5.69 -23.14
CA LEU A 862 -23.00 -4.89 -22.24
C LEU A 862 -24.02 -4.02 -22.98
N THR A 863 -23.67 -3.49 -24.15
CA THR A 863 -24.59 -2.72 -25.01
C THR A 863 -25.90 -3.48 -25.28
N ARG A 864 -25.81 -4.79 -25.52
CA ARG A 864 -27.01 -5.63 -25.77
C ARG A 864 -27.78 -5.95 -24.50
N VAL A 865 -27.07 -6.13 -23.40
CA VAL A 865 -27.66 -6.36 -22.06
C VAL A 865 -28.49 -5.14 -21.65
N TYR A 866 -27.90 -3.94 -21.66
CA TYR A 866 -28.59 -2.72 -21.29
C TYR A 866 -29.70 -2.32 -22.28
N ALA A 867 -29.54 -2.59 -23.58
CA ALA A 867 -30.63 -2.43 -24.56
C ALA A 867 -31.81 -3.42 -24.36
N GLU A 868 -31.59 -4.59 -23.75
CA GLU A 868 -32.65 -5.51 -23.31
C GLU A 868 -33.31 -5.02 -22.01
N MET A 869 -32.51 -4.55 -21.03
CA MET A 869 -32.99 -3.94 -19.79
C MET A 869 -33.92 -2.75 -20.06
N LEU A 870 -33.53 -1.84 -20.98
CA LEU A 870 -34.36 -0.72 -21.42
C LEU A 870 -35.68 -1.19 -22.05
N ARG A 871 -35.64 -2.17 -22.95
CA ARG A 871 -36.84 -2.76 -23.57
C ARG A 871 -37.76 -3.45 -22.55
N ARG A 872 -37.22 -3.92 -21.42
CA ARG A 872 -37.96 -4.48 -20.28
C ARG A 872 -38.43 -3.43 -19.26
N GLY A 873 -38.24 -2.13 -19.54
CA GLY A 873 -38.74 -1.01 -18.74
C GLY A 873 -37.86 -0.60 -17.56
N HIS A 874 -36.61 -1.07 -17.50
CA HIS A 874 -35.62 -0.54 -16.54
C HIS A 874 -35.12 0.84 -17.01
N GLN A 875 -34.51 1.62 -16.12
CA GLN A 875 -33.85 2.88 -16.49
C GLN A 875 -32.37 2.59 -16.74
N VAL A 876 -31.77 3.28 -17.71
CA VAL A 876 -30.31 3.43 -17.79
C VAL A 876 -29.97 4.89 -17.50
N ALA A 877 -28.92 5.09 -16.71
CA ALA A 877 -28.43 6.37 -16.23
C ALA A 877 -26.90 6.42 -16.40
N LEU A 878 -26.34 7.61 -16.22
CA LEU A 878 -24.93 7.86 -16.51
C LEU A 878 -24.04 7.39 -15.36
N HIS A 879 -22.91 6.80 -15.74
CA HIS A 879 -21.71 6.73 -14.93
C HIS A 879 -20.63 7.60 -15.60
N SER A 880 -19.41 7.59 -15.06
CA SER A 880 -18.23 8.05 -15.80
C SER A 880 -17.92 7.19 -17.04
N TYR A 881 -17.00 7.64 -17.89
CA TYR A 881 -16.58 6.88 -19.06
C TYR A 881 -15.67 5.70 -18.70
N SER A 882 -14.60 5.91 -17.94
CA SER A 882 -13.55 4.91 -17.65
C SER A 882 -13.44 4.49 -16.18
N HIS A 883 -14.35 4.94 -15.32
CA HIS A 883 -14.39 4.65 -13.88
C HIS A 883 -13.24 5.24 -13.00
N PRO A 884 -12.79 6.51 -13.17
CA PRO A 884 -11.77 7.11 -12.31
C PRO A 884 -12.35 7.81 -11.06
N LYS A 885 -11.46 8.11 -10.09
CA LYS A 885 -11.76 9.05 -8.98
C LYS A 885 -11.91 10.48 -9.53
N MET A 886 -13.13 10.88 -9.84
CA MET A 886 -13.45 12.12 -10.58
C MET A 886 -12.84 13.40 -9.97
N GLU A 887 -12.86 13.56 -8.64
CA GLU A 887 -12.25 14.74 -7.99
C GLU A 887 -10.72 14.74 -8.07
N GLY A 888 -10.08 13.56 -8.11
CA GLY A 888 -8.62 13.42 -8.25
C GLY A 888 -8.08 13.61 -9.66
N LEU A 889 -8.93 13.87 -10.65
CA LEU A 889 -8.49 14.15 -12.02
C LEU A 889 -7.78 15.50 -12.10
N TRP A 890 -6.59 15.54 -12.73
CA TRP A 890 -5.68 16.69 -12.70
C TRP A 890 -6.28 17.98 -13.28
N THR A 891 -7.11 17.88 -14.33
CA THR A 891 -7.72 19.05 -14.97
C THR A 891 -9.24 18.94 -15.04
N VAL A 892 -9.91 20.09 -15.18
CA VAL A 892 -11.35 20.12 -15.46
C VAL A 892 -11.71 19.52 -16.82
N ASN A 893 -10.76 19.48 -17.78
CA ASN A 893 -10.99 18.86 -19.08
C ASN A 893 -11.05 17.34 -18.99
N ASP A 894 -10.30 16.74 -18.06
CA ASP A 894 -10.34 15.28 -17.82
C ASP A 894 -11.69 14.89 -17.20
N ILE A 895 -12.18 15.69 -16.25
CA ILE A 895 -13.54 15.57 -15.68
C ILE A 895 -14.60 15.72 -16.79
N ASP A 896 -14.44 16.71 -17.67
CA ASP A 896 -15.37 16.94 -18.79
C ASP A 896 -15.38 15.78 -19.78
N ALA A 897 -14.22 15.21 -20.11
CA ALA A 897 -14.10 14.04 -20.99
C ALA A 897 -14.81 12.83 -20.39
N GLU A 898 -14.57 12.53 -19.11
CA GLU A 898 -15.22 11.42 -18.40
C GLU A 898 -16.75 11.55 -18.34
N ILE A 899 -17.28 12.77 -18.24
CA ILE A 899 -18.71 13.04 -18.27
C ILE A 899 -19.26 12.92 -19.70
N MET A 900 -18.62 13.58 -20.68
CA MET A 900 -19.15 13.69 -22.04
C MET A 900 -18.96 12.42 -22.86
N ASP A 901 -17.84 11.72 -22.76
CA ASP A 901 -17.62 10.45 -23.45
C ASP A 901 -18.55 9.37 -22.87
N GLY A 902 -18.84 9.41 -21.56
CA GLY A 902 -19.87 8.60 -20.91
C GLY A 902 -21.27 8.92 -21.42
N TYR A 903 -21.61 10.22 -21.49
CA TYR A 903 -22.88 10.70 -22.05
C TYR A 903 -23.09 10.23 -23.50
N TYR A 904 -22.10 10.45 -24.38
CA TYR A 904 -22.18 10.05 -25.79
C TYR A 904 -22.20 8.54 -25.97
N ALA A 905 -21.48 7.76 -25.15
CA ALA A 905 -21.57 6.30 -25.18
C ALA A 905 -22.99 5.79 -24.86
N VAL A 906 -23.67 6.41 -23.90
CA VAL A 906 -25.06 6.05 -23.55
C VAL A 906 -26.06 6.58 -24.60
N GLU A 907 -25.86 7.79 -25.12
CA GLU A 907 -26.73 8.39 -26.14
C GLU A 907 -26.63 7.63 -27.49
N ASP A 908 -25.43 7.47 -28.05
CA ASP A 908 -25.23 6.90 -29.38
C ASP A 908 -25.56 5.40 -29.45
N LEU A 909 -25.28 4.65 -28.38
CA LEU A 909 -25.40 3.19 -28.37
C LEU A 909 -26.73 2.68 -27.82
N LEU A 910 -27.37 3.42 -26.90
CA LEU A 910 -28.63 3.02 -26.26
C LEU A 910 -29.80 3.97 -26.57
N GLY A 911 -29.55 5.14 -27.15
CA GLY A 911 -30.59 6.14 -27.45
C GLY A 911 -31.15 6.82 -26.21
N VAL A 912 -30.37 6.87 -25.11
CA VAL A 912 -30.80 7.40 -23.81
C VAL A 912 -30.07 8.70 -23.50
N GLN A 913 -30.83 9.76 -23.29
CA GLN A 913 -30.36 10.98 -22.62
C GLN A 913 -30.80 10.89 -21.16
N SER A 914 -29.87 11.05 -20.22
CA SER A 914 -30.16 11.02 -18.78
C SER A 914 -29.50 12.21 -18.09
N ARG A 915 -30.19 12.75 -17.08
CA ARG A 915 -29.65 13.73 -16.12
C ARG A 915 -29.24 13.10 -14.79
N TYR A 916 -29.44 11.79 -14.64
CA TYR A 916 -29.03 11.02 -13.47
C TYR A 916 -27.61 10.51 -13.70
N PHE A 917 -26.70 10.89 -12.80
CA PHE A 917 -25.30 10.50 -12.78
C PHE A 917 -24.96 9.88 -11.43
N ARG A 918 -24.20 8.79 -11.45
CA ARG A 918 -23.61 8.15 -10.28
C ARG A 918 -22.09 8.33 -10.39
N PRO A 919 -21.37 8.82 -9.36
CA PRO A 919 -19.92 8.95 -9.40
C PRO A 919 -19.22 7.61 -9.06
N PRO A 920 -18.09 7.26 -9.69
CA PRO A 920 -17.36 5.99 -9.44
C PRO A 920 -17.03 5.69 -7.97
N TYR A 921 -16.59 6.71 -7.22
CA TYR A 921 -16.16 6.57 -5.82
C TYR A 921 -17.00 7.45 -4.90
N GLY A 922 -16.78 7.34 -3.59
CA GLY A 922 -17.62 7.98 -2.56
C GLY A 922 -17.57 9.51 -2.54
N THR A 923 -16.45 10.11 -2.98
CA THR A 923 -16.25 11.57 -2.85
C THR A 923 -16.98 12.37 -3.91
N VAL A 924 -17.81 13.29 -3.44
CA VAL A 924 -18.64 14.19 -4.25
C VAL A 924 -18.25 15.64 -3.97
N GLY A 925 -17.08 16.02 -4.50
CA GLY A 925 -16.49 17.35 -4.32
C GLY A 925 -17.09 18.42 -5.23
N ALA A 926 -16.51 19.61 -5.18
CA ALA A 926 -17.02 20.77 -5.90
C ALA A 926 -16.75 20.69 -7.40
N ARG A 927 -15.62 20.12 -7.83
CA ARG A 927 -15.19 20.17 -9.24
C ARG A 927 -16.10 19.33 -10.12
N MET A 928 -16.30 18.06 -9.78
CA MET A 928 -17.18 17.15 -10.52
C MET A 928 -18.62 17.66 -10.52
N ARG A 929 -19.16 18.11 -9.37
CA ARG A 929 -20.51 18.67 -9.29
C ARG A 929 -20.72 19.86 -10.22
N GLN A 930 -19.74 20.76 -10.30
CA GLN A 930 -19.82 21.97 -11.12
C GLN A 930 -19.59 21.69 -12.61
N ARG A 931 -18.67 20.79 -12.96
CA ARG A 931 -18.49 20.35 -14.35
C ARG A 931 -19.73 19.61 -14.86
N LEU A 932 -20.30 18.72 -14.06
CA LEU A 932 -21.54 18.03 -14.39
C LEU A 932 -22.69 19.01 -14.66
N ALA A 933 -22.91 20.02 -13.82
CA ALA A 933 -23.94 21.03 -14.03
C ALA A 933 -23.64 22.03 -15.18
N ALA A 934 -22.38 22.16 -15.60
CA ALA A 934 -22.00 22.95 -16.77
C ALA A 934 -22.22 22.20 -18.10
N LEU A 935 -22.21 20.87 -18.07
CA LEU A 935 -22.30 20.00 -19.25
C LEU A 935 -23.69 19.38 -19.43
N ILE A 936 -24.32 18.98 -18.32
CA ILE A 936 -25.63 18.32 -18.26
C ILE A 936 -26.59 19.26 -17.53
N GLY A 937 -27.73 19.55 -18.15
CA GLY A 937 -28.73 20.46 -17.58
C GLY A 937 -29.46 19.85 -16.38
N ASP A 938 -29.44 20.55 -15.24
CA ASP A 938 -30.10 20.15 -13.98
C ASP A 938 -29.81 18.70 -13.55
N PRO A 939 -28.54 18.33 -13.30
CA PRO A 939 -28.17 16.95 -13.07
C PRO A 939 -28.39 16.52 -11.62
N TYR A 940 -28.87 15.30 -11.47
CA TYR A 940 -28.98 14.59 -10.21
C TYR A 940 -27.77 13.69 -10.01
N ILE A 941 -27.06 13.90 -8.90
CA ILE A 941 -25.94 13.06 -8.47
C ILE A 941 -26.51 12.06 -7.47
N VAL A 942 -26.64 10.82 -7.90
CA VAL A 942 -27.30 9.77 -7.13
C VAL A 942 -26.27 9.09 -6.24
N ASN A 943 -26.58 9.02 -4.95
CA ASN A 943 -25.83 8.28 -3.95
C ASN A 943 -26.82 7.53 -3.03
N TRP A 944 -26.34 6.66 -2.15
CA TRP A 944 -27.19 5.78 -1.35
C TRP A 944 -27.48 6.29 0.07
N SER A 945 -28.68 5.99 0.58
CA SER A 945 -29.01 6.00 2.02
C SER A 945 -29.07 4.59 2.62
N VAL A 946 -28.82 3.57 1.81
CA VAL A 946 -28.74 2.16 2.21
C VAL A 946 -27.50 1.54 1.55
N ASP A 947 -26.48 1.22 2.35
CA ASP A 947 -25.29 0.53 1.87
C ASP A 947 -25.42 -0.99 2.11
N ILE A 948 -24.96 -1.79 1.16
CA ILE A 948 -24.81 -3.24 1.32
C ILE A 948 -23.37 -3.64 1.71
N GLU A 949 -22.41 -2.71 1.64
CA GLU A 949 -21.00 -2.91 1.97
C GLU A 949 -20.39 -4.10 1.19
N ASP A 950 -20.81 -4.30 -0.07
CA ASP A 950 -20.34 -5.39 -0.93
C ASP A 950 -18.83 -5.26 -1.24
N TRP A 951 -18.34 -4.04 -1.42
CA TRP A 951 -16.91 -3.70 -1.51
C TRP A 951 -16.08 -4.22 -0.31
N LEU A 952 -16.68 -4.29 0.88
CA LEU A 952 -16.03 -4.75 2.11
C LEU A 952 -16.22 -6.26 2.35
N TRP A 953 -17.42 -6.78 2.11
CA TRP A 953 -17.81 -8.12 2.55
C TRP A 953 -17.89 -9.19 1.45
N ALA A 954 -18.15 -8.83 0.18
CA ALA A 954 -18.53 -9.80 -0.86
C ALA A 954 -17.44 -10.86 -1.14
N ASN A 955 -16.17 -10.48 -1.04
CA ASN A 955 -15.00 -11.34 -1.23
C ASN A 955 -14.29 -11.73 0.09
N SER A 956 -14.94 -11.48 1.24
CA SER A 956 -14.41 -11.78 2.58
C SER A 956 -14.78 -13.21 3.04
N ASP A 957 -14.25 -13.63 4.20
CA ASP A 957 -14.72 -14.84 4.90
C ASP A 957 -16.15 -14.68 5.50
N HIS A 958 -16.74 -13.48 5.42
CA HIS A 958 -18.02 -13.10 6.03
C HIS A 958 -19.01 -12.41 5.05
N PRO A 959 -19.32 -13.00 3.88
CA PRO A 959 -20.24 -12.40 2.91
C PRO A 959 -21.67 -12.25 3.44
N GLU A 960 -22.04 -12.96 4.51
CA GLU A 960 -23.34 -12.86 5.20
C GLU A 960 -23.59 -11.50 5.85
N LYS A 961 -22.56 -10.66 6.01
CA LYS A 961 -22.71 -9.30 6.55
C LYS A 961 -23.35 -8.31 5.58
N GLN A 962 -23.33 -8.60 4.28
CA GLN A 962 -23.98 -7.78 3.25
C GLN A 962 -25.48 -7.51 3.58
N PRO A 963 -26.33 -8.54 3.76
CA PRO A 963 -27.72 -8.34 4.17
C PRO A 963 -27.88 -7.91 5.65
N GLU A 964 -26.82 -7.86 6.47
CA GLU A 964 -26.86 -7.21 7.80
C GLU A 964 -26.68 -5.69 7.67
N ALA A 965 -25.72 -5.22 6.86
CA ALA A 965 -25.51 -3.81 6.52
C ALA A 965 -26.74 -3.20 5.83
N PHE A 966 -27.27 -3.88 4.80
CA PHE A 966 -28.49 -3.45 4.13
C PHE A 966 -29.67 -3.29 5.11
N ARG A 967 -29.87 -4.26 6.02
CA ARG A 967 -30.90 -4.17 7.06
C ARG A 967 -30.67 -3.04 8.05
N ARG A 968 -29.41 -2.76 8.43
CA ARG A 968 -29.07 -1.65 9.34
C ARG A 968 -29.65 -0.34 8.81
N ASP A 969 -29.37 -0.02 7.55
CA ASP A 969 -29.69 1.31 7.00
C ASP A 969 -31.14 1.42 6.54
N VAL A 970 -31.76 0.32 6.07
CA VAL A 970 -33.21 0.24 5.89
C VAL A 970 -33.95 0.49 7.22
N ASN A 971 -33.50 -0.10 8.33
CA ASN A 971 -34.11 0.14 9.65
C ASN A 971 -33.90 1.58 10.16
N ARG A 972 -32.83 2.26 9.73
CA ARG A 972 -32.60 3.69 9.99
C ARG A 972 -33.51 4.61 9.17
N GLY A 973 -34.14 4.08 8.12
CA GLY A 973 -35.18 4.76 7.34
C GLY A 973 -34.86 4.96 5.86
N GLY A 974 -33.69 4.51 5.38
CA GLY A 974 -33.21 4.73 4.02
C GLY A 974 -34.16 4.19 2.94
N ASP A 975 -33.99 4.72 1.72
CA ASP A 975 -34.80 4.36 0.55
C ASP A 975 -34.07 4.40 -0.80
N ILE A 976 -32.80 4.75 -0.85
CA ILE A 976 -32.00 4.57 -2.07
C ILE A 976 -30.87 3.60 -1.76
N VAL A 977 -30.89 2.43 -2.39
CA VAL A 977 -29.75 1.51 -2.46
C VAL A 977 -29.07 1.65 -3.81
N VAL A 978 -27.75 1.55 -3.83
CA VAL A 978 -26.96 1.27 -5.03
C VAL A 978 -26.19 -0.03 -4.77
N MET A 979 -26.21 -0.96 -5.71
CA MET A 979 -25.59 -2.30 -5.55
C MET A 979 -24.78 -2.71 -6.78
N HIS A 980 -23.71 -3.47 -6.58
CA HIS A 980 -22.93 -4.02 -7.68
C HIS A 980 -23.32 -5.47 -8.02
N TYR A 981 -23.16 -5.87 -9.29
CA TYR A 981 -23.23 -7.29 -9.70
C TYR A 981 -21.87 -7.81 -10.21
N LEU A 982 -20.80 -7.40 -9.52
CA LEU A 982 -19.41 -7.81 -9.77
C LEU A 982 -19.07 -9.19 -9.19
N THR A 983 -19.86 -9.71 -8.25
CA THR A 983 -19.60 -11.01 -7.58
C THR A 983 -20.86 -11.87 -7.49
N SER A 984 -20.69 -13.19 -7.56
CA SER A 984 -21.80 -14.13 -7.36
C SER A 984 -22.33 -14.14 -5.92
N SER A 985 -21.52 -13.75 -4.93
CA SER A 985 -21.95 -13.67 -3.52
C SER A 985 -22.93 -12.52 -3.32
N THR A 986 -22.68 -11.33 -3.89
CA THR A 986 -23.63 -10.21 -3.83
C THR A 986 -24.93 -10.57 -4.58
N VAL A 987 -24.84 -11.14 -5.79
CA VAL A 987 -26.01 -11.55 -6.60
C VAL A 987 -26.90 -12.56 -5.87
N GLN A 988 -26.33 -13.50 -5.10
CA GLN A 988 -27.10 -14.46 -4.29
C GLN A 988 -28.03 -13.79 -3.25
N TYR A 989 -27.67 -12.60 -2.75
CA TYR A 989 -28.47 -11.87 -1.77
C TYR A 989 -29.52 -10.93 -2.38
N PHE A 990 -29.58 -10.74 -3.71
CA PHE A 990 -30.53 -9.81 -4.36
C PHE A 990 -31.98 -10.08 -3.94
N ARG A 991 -32.42 -11.33 -3.90
CA ARG A 991 -33.79 -11.68 -3.47
C ARG A 991 -34.04 -11.37 -1.99
N GLU A 992 -33.03 -11.55 -1.14
CA GLU A 992 -33.14 -11.25 0.30
C GLU A 992 -33.28 -9.75 0.53
N VAL A 993 -32.46 -8.92 -0.13
CA VAL A 993 -32.54 -7.45 0.01
C VAL A 993 -33.78 -6.86 -0.63
N ILE A 994 -34.26 -7.40 -1.76
CA ILE A 994 -35.55 -7.05 -2.35
C ILE A 994 -36.69 -7.36 -1.37
N GLN A 995 -36.69 -8.54 -0.73
CA GLN A 995 -37.69 -8.88 0.29
C GLN A 995 -37.61 -7.95 1.51
N VAL A 996 -36.42 -7.63 2.02
CA VAL A 996 -36.25 -6.67 3.12
C VAL A 996 -36.79 -5.28 2.75
N ALA A 997 -36.56 -4.81 1.51
CA ALA A 997 -37.14 -3.56 1.03
C ALA A 997 -38.69 -3.65 0.96
N ARG A 998 -39.26 -4.76 0.49
CA ARG A 998 -40.72 -5.00 0.49
C ARG A 998 -41.32 -5.02 1.89
N ASP A 999 -40.62 -5.58 2.87
CA ASP A 999 -41.07 -5.70 4.26
C ASP A 999 -41.22 -4.31 4.95
N THR A 1000 -40.62 -3.25 4.39
CA THR A 1000 -40.84 -1.87 4.84
C THR A 1000 -42.25 -1.33 4.51
N GLY A 1001 -42.93 -1.94 3.54
CA GLY A 1001 -44.18 -1.42 2.95
C GLY A 1001 -43.99 -0.32 1.89
N LYS A 1002 -42.75 0.17 1.66
CA LYS A 1002 -42.44 1.15 0.60
C LYS A 1002 -42.58 0.51 -0.79
N GLN A 1003 -43.01 1.29 -1.78
CA GLN A 1003 -43.12 0.88 -3.18
C GLN A 1003 -41.73 0.86 -3.85
N ILE A 1004 -41.27 -0.33 -4.28
CA ILE A 1004 -40.01 -0.47 -5.02
C ILE A 1004 -40.15 0.09 -6.44
N MET A 1005 -39.22 0.96 -6.85
CA MET A 1005 -39.23 1.64 -8.14
C MET A 1005 -37.83 2.05 -8.64
N ARG A 1006 -37.80 2.73 -9.79
CA ARG A 1006 -36.60 3.33 -10.38
C ARG A 1006 -36.25 4.66 -9.73
N VAL A 1007 -34.99 5.09 -9.87
CA VAL A 1007 -34.50 6.37 -9.33
C VAL A 1007 -35.26 7.57 -9.91
N ASP A 1008 -35.54 7.61 -11.22
CA ASP A 1008 -36.33 8.70 -11.82
C ASP A 1008 -37.76 8.82 -11.26
N GLN A 1009 -38.44 7.69 -11.04
CA GLN A 1009 -39.76 7.63 -10.42
C GLN A 1009 -39.73 8.09 -8.94
N CYS A 1010 -38.70 7.66 -8.20
CA CYS A 1010 -38.40 8.07 -6.82
C CYS A 1010 -38.06 9.57 -6.69
N MET A 1011 -37.46 10.15 -7.74
CA MET A 1011 -37.17 11.58 -7.88
C MET A 1011 -38.33 12.41 -8.43
N MET A 1012 -39.45 11.76 -8.76
CA MET A 1012 -40.64 12.37 -9.38
C MET A 1012 -40.33 13.09 -10.71
N ASP A 1013 -39.44 12.53 -11.52
CA ASP A 1013 -39.13 13.07 -12.84
C ASP A 1013 -40.40 13.13 -13.72
N PRO A 1014 -40.76 14.29 -14.33
CA PRO A 1014 -41.88 14.38 -15.26
C PRO A 1014 -41.74 13.48 -16.50
N ASP A 1015 -40.51 13.12 -16.89
CA ASP A 1015 -40.23 12.24 -18.02
C ASP A 1015 -40.18 10.75 -17.63
N ALA A 1016 -40.31 10.43 -16.33
CA ALA A 1016 -40.42 9.05 -15.87
C ALA A 1016 -41.76 8.40 -16.32
N PRO A 1017 -41.77 7.11 -16.68
CA PRO A 1017 -43.00 6.40 -17.02
C PRO A 1017 -43.93 6.35 -15.80
N PRO A 1018 -45.26 6.40 -16.03
CA PRO A 1018 -46.23 6.29 -14.94
C PRO A 1018 -46.04 4.99 -14.18
N LEU A 1019 -46.23 5.05 -12.86
CA LEU A 1019 -46.33 3.85 -12.03
C LEU A 1019 -47.55 3.03 -12.50
N PRO A 1020 -47.53 1.69 -12.41
CA PRO A 1020 -48.70 0.87 -12.69
C PRO A 1020 -49.89 1.35 -11.85
N GLU A 1021 -51.04 1.59 -12.48
CA GLU A 1021 -52.23 2.13 -11.81
C GLU A 1021 -52.65 1.22 -10.65
N GLU A 1022 -52.77 1.78 -9.44
CA GLU A 1022 -53.55 1.14 -8.38
C GLU A 1022 -55.02 1.10 -8.81
N ASP A 1023 -55.66 -0.07 -8.69
CA ASP A 1023 -57.08 -0.25 -9.01
C ASP A 1023 -57.96 0.85 -8.40
N GLU A 1024 -58.85 1.42 -9.23
CA GLU A 1024 -59.80 2.52 -8.98
C GLU A 1024 -60.35 2.61 -7.53
N THR A 1025 -59.61 3.23 -6.61
CA THR A 1025 -60.08 3.40 -5.21
C THR A 1025 -59.81 4.77 -4.58
N TRP A 1026 -58.79 5.52 -5.04
CA TRP A 1026 -58.49 6.86 -4.48
C TRP A 1026 -59.37 8.01 -5.02
N ASP A 1027 -59.85 7.93 -6.27
CA ASP A 1027 -60.63 9.03 -6.90
C ASP A 1027 -62.08 9.15 -6.36
N MET A 1028 -62.54 8.19 -5.54
CA MET A 1028 -63.83 8.32 -4.83
C MET A 1028 -63.73 9.01 -3.46
N GLN A 1029 -62.54 9.13 -2.84
CA GLN A 1029 -62.38 9.83 -1.55
C GLN A 1029 -61.86 11.26 -1.69
N ALA A 1030 -61.10 11.57 -2.76
CA ALA A 1030 -60.64 12.93 -3.03
C ALA A 1030 -61.79 13.90 -3.40
N GLN A 1031 -62.84 13.43 -4.07
CA GLN A 1031 -63.94 14.29 -4.55
C GLN A 1031 -64.96 14.70 -3.46
N ASP A 1032 -65.08 13.95 -2.36
CA ASP A 1032 -65.97 14.30 -1.25
C ASP A 1032 -65.34 15.29 -0.24
N ILE A 1033 -64.00 15.36 -0.18
CA ILE A 1033 -63.28 16.31 0.69
C ILE A 1033 -63.28 17.73 0.08
N LEU A 1034 -63.32 17.87 -1.24
CA LEU A 1034 -63.35 19.17 -1.94
C LEU A 1034 -64.76 19.76 -2.14
N ARG A 1035 -65.78 19.28 -1.42
CA ARG A 1035 -67.15 19.83 -1.47
C ARG A 1035 -67.72 20.38 -0.16
N VAL A 1036 -66.92 20.44 0.90
CA VAL A 1036 -67.31 21.10 2.16
C VAL A 1036 -66.26 22.13 2.58
N GLY A 1037 -66.29 23.29 1.91
CA GLY A 1037 -65.68 24.52 2.38
C GLY A 1037 -64.43 25.00 1.65
N TYR A 1038 -64.58 25.53 0.42
CA TYR A 1038 -64.52 26.98 0.16
C TYR A 1038 -65.08 27.33 -1.23
#